data_AF-A0A6J2ZYY7-F1
#
_entry.id   AF-A0A6J2ZYY7-F1
#
_cell.length_a   1.000
_cell.length_b   1.000
_cell.length_c   1.000
_cell.angle_alpha   90.00
_cell.angle_beta   90.00
_cell.angle_gamma   90.00
#
_symmetry.space_group_name_H-M   'P 1'
#
loop_
_entity.id
_entity.type
_entity.pdbx_description
1 polymer ?
#
loop_
_entity_poly.entity_id
_entity_poly.type
_entity_poly.pdbx_seq_one_letter_code
_entity_poly.pdbx_strand_id
1 'polypeptide(L)'
;MGHLPTRTRGRLLPLLWLFVLLKNATTFHVRVQDDNSIAVSLEASDVMSPSSVYVVKITGESKNYFFEFEEFNSTLPPPVIFKASYHGLYYIITLVVVNGNVVTKPSRSITVLTKPLPVTSVSIYDYKPSPETGVLFEIHYPEKYNVFTRVNISYWEGKDFRTMLYKDFFKGKTVFNHWLPGICYSNITFQLVSEATFNKSTLVEYSGVSHEPKKHRTAPYPPQNISVRIVNLNKNNWEEQSGSFPEEPFMRSQDTMGKDKLFHYTDGTPEIPSGNISSGWPDFNSSDYETASPPYWWDSASATPDSEDEFVGVLPVEYENNSTLTETEKSTASSFSIFPVQMILSWLPPKPPTAFDGFHIHIEREENFTEYLTVGEEAHEFVAELKEPGKYKLSVTTFSSSGSCETRNSQSAKSLSFYISPSGEWIEELTEKPQHVSVHVLSSTTALMSWTSSQENYNGTIVSVVSLTCQKQKESQRLEKQYCTQVNSSKSIIENLVPGAQYQVVMYLRKGPLIGPPSDPVTFAIVPTGIKDLMLYPLGPTAVVLSWTRPYLGVFRKYVVEMFYFNPTTMTSEWTTYYEIAATVSLTASVRIANLLPAWYYNFRVTMVTWGDPELSCCDSSTISFITAPVAPEITSVEYFNSLLYISWTYGDDTTDLSHSRMLHWMVVAEGKKKIKKSVTRNVMTAILSLPPGDIYNLSVTACTERGSNTSMLRLVKLEPAPPKSLFAVNKTQTSVTLLWVEDGIADFFEVFCHQLGSSRETKLQEPVSVSSHVVTISSLLPATAYNCSVTSFSHDSPSVPTFIAVSTMVTEVNPNVVVISVLAILSTLLIGLLLVTLIILRKKHLQMARECGAGTFVNFASLERDGKLPYNWRRSIFAFLTLLPSCLWTDYLLAFYINPWSKNGLKKRKLTNPVQLDDFDAYIKDMAKDSDYKFSLQFEELKLIGLDIPHFAADLPLNRCKNRYTNILPYDFSRVRLVSMNEEEGADYINANYIPGYNSPQEYIATQGPLPETRNDFWKMVLQQKSQIIVMLTQCNEKRRVKCDHYWPFTEEPIAYGDITVEMLSEDEQDDWACRHFRINYADEMQDVMHFNYTAWPDHGVPTANAAESILQFVHMVRQQAKKSKGPMTVHCSAGVGRTGTFIALDRLLQHIRDHEFVDILGLVSEMRSYRMSMVQTEEQYIFIHQCVQLMWTKKKQQFCISDVIYENVSKS
;
A
#
# COMPACT_ATOMS: atom_id res chain seq x y z
N MET A 1 20.75 -90.20 0.86
CA MET A 1 19.99 -91.25 1.59
C MET A 1 18.55 -90.80 1.66
N GLY A 2 17.61 -91.70 1.33
CA GLY A 2 16.23 -91.35 0.97
C GLY A 2 15.20 -91.37 2.10
N HIS A 3 13.94 -91.30 1.62
CA HIS A 3 12.62 -91.42 2.25
C HIS A 3 11.97 -90.10 2.72
N LEU A 4 10.97 -89.54 1.99
CA LEU A 4 9.51 -89.87 1.94
C LEU A 4 8.77 -89.55 3.27
N PRO A 5 7.45 -89.20 3.31
CA PRO A 5 6.43 -89.21 2.23
C PRO A 5 5.31 -88.11 2.24
N THR A 6 4.68 -87.96 1.06
CA THR A 6 3.24 -87.82 0.67
C THR A 6 2.14 -87.14 1.52
N ARG A 7 1.28 -86.36 0.82
CA ARG A 7 -0.20 -86.55 0.65
C ARG A 7 -0.79 -85.48 -0.32
N THR A 8 -1.22 -85.85 -1.55
CA THR A 8 -2.61 -86.11 -2.05
C THR A 8 -3.58 -84.92 -1.90
N ARG A 9 -4.46 -84.49 -2.83
CA ARG A 9 -5.25 -84.99 -3.99
C ARG A 9 -5.98 -83.72 -4.53
N GLY A 10 -6.53 -83.55 -5.74
CA GLY A 10 -6.77 -84.36 -6.92
C GLY A 10 -7.71 -83.59 -7.90
N ARG A 11 -7.67 -83.98 -9.19
CA ARG A 11 -8.70 -83.95 -10.26
C ARG A 11 -9.51 -82.67 -10.57
N LEU A 12 -9.42 -82.20 -11.83
CA LEU A 12 -10.48 -82.33 -12.87
C LEU A 12 -10.04 -81.72 -14.24
N LEU A 13 -9.93 -82.58 -15.27
CA LEU A 13 -10.09 -82.30 -16.71
C LEU A 13 -11.61 -82.25 -17.05
N PRO A 14 -12.10 -82.01 -18.29
CA PRO A 14 -11.56 -81.35 -19.51
C PRO A 14 -12.60 -80.38 -20.16
N LEU A 15 -12.22 -79.61 -21.19
CA LEU A 15 -13.09 -79.26 -22.34
C LEU A 15 -12.24 -78.60 -23.44
N LEU A 16 -11.49 -79.46 -24.13
CA LEU A 16 -10.93 -79.19 -25.45
C LEU A 16 -11.93 -79.78 -26.47
N TRP A 17 -12.15 -79.05 -27.57
CA TRP A 17 -12.90 -79.43 -28.79
C TRP A 17 -14.39 -79.09 -28.84
N LEU A 18 -14.70 -77.81 -29.09
CA LEU A 18 -15.77 -77.41 -30.01
C LEU A 18 -15.65 -75.91 -30.34
N PHE A 19 -14.77 -75.54 -31.28
CA PHE A 19 -14.86 -74.31 -32.10
C PHE A 19 -13.85 -74.40 -33.26
N VAL A 20 -13.98 -75.46 -34.06
CA VAL A 20 -13.49 -75.45 -35.45
C VAL A 20 -14.67 -74.98 -36.29
N LEU A 21 -14.74 -73.66 -36.51
CA LEU A 21 -15.46 -72.96 -37.59
C LEU A 21 -15.39 -71.45 -37.31
N LEU A 22 -14.19 -70.89 -37.41
CA LEU A 22 -13.97 -69.49 -37.75
C LEU A 22 -12.64 -69.42 -38.51
N LYS A 23 -12.77 -69.05 -39.79
CA LYS A 23 -11.71 -68.90 -40.78
C LYS A 23 -10.48 -68.18 -40.19
N ASN A 24 -9.37 -68.90 -40.00
CA ASN A 24 -8.03 -68.32 -40.09
C ASN A 24 -7.80 -67.98 -41.57
N ALA A 25 -8.34 -66.84 -42.00
CA ALA A 25 -7.90 -66.20 -43.21
C ALA A 25 -6.46 -65.72 -42.96
N THR A 26 -5.54 -66.28 -43.72
CA THR A 26 -4.12 -65.92 -43.84
C THR A 26 -3.90 -64.41 -43.83
N THR A 27 -2.82 -64.01 -43.16
CA THR A 27 -2.50 -62.65 -42.70
C THR A 27 -1.21 -62.19 -43.35
N PHE A 28 -1.05 -60.90 -43.63
CA PHE A 28 0.24 -60.33 -44.00
C PHE A 28 1.33 -60.71 -42.97
N HIS A 29 2.53 -61.03 -43.44
CA HIS A 29 3.62 -61.55 -42.61
C HIS A 29 4.48 -60.40 -42.08
N VAL A 30 4.74 -60.39 -40.77
CA VAL A 30 5.62 -59.43 -40.10
C VAL A 30 6.74 -60.18 -39.39
N ARG A 31 8.00 -59.84 -39.67
CA ARG A 31 9.18 -60.43 -39.03
C ARG A 31 10.12 -59.35 -38.51
N VAL A 32 10.58 -59.50 -37.28
CA VAL A 32 11.68 -58.71 -36.72
C VAL A 32 13.01 -59.38 -37.09
N GLN A 33 13.93 -58.63 -37.70
CA GLN A 33 15.27 -59.09 -38.06
C GLN A 33 16.26 -58.87 -36.89
N ASP A 34 17.45 -59.48 -36.97
CA ASP A 34 18.47 -59.43 -35.91
C ASP A 34 18.99 -58.01 -35.63
N ASP A 35 18.87 -57.10 -36.61
CA ASP A 35 19.20 -55.68 -36.48
C ASP A 35 18.02 -54.84 -35.91
N ASN A 36 16.97 -55.50 -35.40
CA ASN A 36 15.72 -54.90 -34.94
C ASN A 36 14.92 -54.15 -36.03
N SER A 37 15.17 -54.39 -37.32
CA SER A 37 14.28 -53.94 -38.39
C SER A 37 13.02 -54.81 -38.50
N ILE A 38 11.87 -54.19 -38.76
CA ILE A 38 10.58 -54.84 -38.94
C ILE A 38 10.29 -54.94 -40.44
N ALA A 39 10.31 -56.15 -40.98
CA ALA A 39 9.93 -56.42 -42.36
C ALA A 39 8.46 -56.85 -42.44
N VAL A 40 7.68 -56.18 -43.30
CA VAL A 40 6.25 -56.42 -43.51
C VAL A 40 6.02 -56.82 -44.97
N SER A 41 5.52 -58.02 -45.23
CA SER A 41 5.19 -58.53 -46.57
C SER A 41 3.73 -58.93 -46.68
N LEU A 42 3.08 -58.58 -47.79
CA LEU A 42 1.72 -59.05 -48.10
C LEU A 42 1.73 -60.51 -48.53
N GLU A 43 0.68 -61.27 -48.16
CA GLU A 43 0.42 -62.59 -48.72
C GLU A 43 -0.64 -62.51 -49.83
N ALA A 44 -0.68 -63.52 -50.71
CA ALA A 44 -1.63 -63.56 -51.84
C ALA A 44 -3.10 -63.49 -51.40
N SER A 45 -3.40 -63.89 -50.17
CA SER A 45 -4.75 -63.83 -49.58
C SER A 45 -5.17 -62.46 -49.06
N ASP A 46 -4.24 -61.52 -48.86
CA ASP A 46 -4.55 -60.18 -48.35
C ASP A 46 -5.05 -59.23 -49.45
N VAL A 47 -4.88 -59.63 -50.72
CA VAL A 47 -5.27 -58.83 -51.90
C VAL A 47 -6.76 -59.05 -52.21
N MET A 48 -7.57 -58.02 -51.95
CA MET A 48 -9.02 -58.01 -52.16
C MET A 48 -9.44 -57.53 -53.56
N SER A 49 -8.69 -56.61 -54.19
CA SER A 49 -8.92 -56.14 -55.57
C SER A 49 -7.61 -55.60 -56.16
N PRO A 50 -7.31 -55.84 -57.45
CA PRO A 50 -6.12 -55.28 -58.10
C PRO A 50 -6.15 -53.74 -58.23
N SER A 51 -7.30 -53.10 -58.00
CA SER A 51 -7.47 -51.64 -58.02
C SER A 51 -7.41 -50.97 -56.63
N SER A 52 -7.11 -51.72 -55.57
CA SER A 52 -7.02 -51.23 -54.20
C SER A 52 -5.60 -50.78 -53.84
N VAL A 53 -5.46 -49.68 -53.12
CA VAL A 53 -4.17 -49.24 -52.54
C VAL A 53 -4.01 -49.83 -51.14
N TYR A 54 -2.88 -50.49 -50.89
CA TYR A 54 -2.55 -51.13 -49.61
C TYR A 54 -1.55 -50.30 -48.83
N VAL A 55 -1.94 -49.85 -47.65
CA VAL A 55 -1.12 -49.02 -46.77
C VAL A 55 -0.89 -49.73 -45.44
N VAL A 56 0.36 -49.86 -45.02
CA VAL A 56 0.73 -50.32 -43.69
C VAL A 56 0.87 -49.13 -42.77
N LYS A 57 0.06 -49.12 -41.71
CA LYS A 57 0.21 -48.22 -40.58
C LYS A 57 1.01 -48.90 -39.48
N ILE A 58 2.20 -48.40 -39.19
CA ILE A 58 3.03 -48.85 -38.06
C ILE A 58 2.86 -47.87 -36.91
N THR A 59 2.43 -48.37 -35.76
CA THR A 59 2.24 -47.59 -34.53
C THR A 59 3.02 -48.21 -33.39
N GLY A 60 3.73 -47.38 -32.62
CA GLY A 60 4.61 -47.81 -31.54
C GLY A 60 5.48 -46.66 -31.04
N GLU A 61 5.87 -45.76 -31.95
CA GLU A 61 6.55 -44.50 -31.62
C GLU A 61 5.56 -43.33 -31.51
N SER A 62 6.05 -42.13 -31.17
CA SER A 62 5.24 -40.91 -31.07
C SER A 62 4.55 -40.50 -32.38
N LYS A 63 5.11 -40.93 -33.53
CA LYS A 63 4.52 -40.73 -34.87
C LYS A 63 3.99 -42.05 -35.40
N ASN A 64 2.81 -41.99 -36.01
CA ASN A 64 2.29 -43.09 -36.81
C ASN A 64 2.95 -43.02 -38.19
N TYR A 65 3.60 -44.11 -38.61
CA TYR A 65 4.18 -44.21 -39.94
C TYR A 65 3.21 -44.92 -40.87
N PHE A 66 3.06 -44.38 -42.08
CA PHE A 66 2.24 -44.95 -43.13
C PHE A 66 3.14 -45.24 -44.31
N PHE A 67 3.20 -46.51 -44.71
CA PHE A 67 3.95 -46.96 -45.87
C PHE A 67 2.99 -47.59 -46.87
N GLU A 68 3.01 -47.09 -48.09
CA GLU A 68 2.24 -47.64 -49.19
C GLU A 68 3.05 -48.75 -49.87
N PHE A 69 2.41 -49.86 -50.20
CA PHE A 69 3.02 -50.86 -51.08
C PHE A 69 2.97 -50.38 -52.53
N GLU A 70 4.05 -50.60 -53.29
CA GLU A 70 4.10 -50.25 -54.72
C GLU A 70 2.99 -50.96 -55.51
N GLU A 71 2.43 -50.30 -56.54
CA GLU A 71 1.39 -50.86 -57.40
C GLU A 71 1.85 -52.18 -58.06
N PHE A 72 0.96 -53.17 -58.07
CA PHE A 72 1.29 -54.49 -58.61
C PHE A 72 0.18 -55.08 -59.48
N ASN A 73 0.54 -55.45 -60.72
CA ASN A 73 -0.41 -55.90 -61.74
C ASN A 73 -0.48 -57.42 -61.92
N SER A 74 0.22 -58.25 -61.12
CA SER A 74 0.11 -59.73 -61.07
C SER A 74 1.06 -60.45 -60.07
N THR A 75 2.06 -59.78 -59.49
CA THR A 75 3.02 -60.34 -58.50
C THR A 75 2.98 -59.54 -57.20
N LEU A 76 3.16 -60.17 -56.02
CA LEU A 76 3.13 -59.44 -54.74
C LEU A 76 4.25 -58.37 -54.66
N PRO A 77 3.99 -57.22 -54.02
CA PRO A 77 4.97 -56.15 -53.87
C PRO A 77 6.12 -56.54 -52.92
N PRO A 78 7.30 -55.91 -53.03
CA PRO A 78 8.41 -56.15 -52.11
C PRO A 78 8.03 -55.79 -50.65
N PRO A 79 8.66 -56.43 -49.65
CA PRO A 79 8.38 -56.15 -48.25
C PRO A 79 8.76 -54.72 -47.88
N VAL A 80 7.91 -54.06 -47.09
CA VAL A 80 8.22 -52.79 -46.47
C VAL A 80 9.15 -53.06 -45.29
N ILE A 81 10.33 -52.46 -45.28
CA ILE A 81 11.30 -52.56 -44.18
C ILE A 81 11.25 -51.28 -43.36
N PHE A 82 10.87 -51.40 -42.09
CA PHE A 82 10.85 -50.33 -41.12
C PHE A 82 11.97 -50.53 -40.09
N LYS A 83 12.94 -49.62 -40.04
CA LYS A 83 13.95 -49.62 -38.98
C LYS A 83 13.36 -48.96 -37.74
N ALA A 84 13.14 -49.76 -36.69
CA ALA A 84 12.61 -49.27 -35.43
C ALA A 84 13.64 -48.36 -34.74
N SER A 85 13.24 -47.15 -34.37
CA SER A 85 14.12 -46.22 -33.64
C SER A 85 14.21 -46.59 -32.16
N TYR A 86 13.16 -47.22 -31.61
CA TYR A 86 13.11 -47.69 -30.24
C TYR A 86 13.26 -49.22 -30.16
N HIS A 87 14.32 -49.67 -29.50
CA HIS A 87 14.64 -51.08 -29.27
C HIS A 87 14.01 -51.59 -27.96
N GLY A 88 13.52 -52.83 -27.92
CA GLY A 88 12.83 -53.36 -26.74
C GLY A 88 11.38 -52.87 -26.56
N LEU A 89 10.81 -52.22 -27.58
CA LEU A 89 9.44 -51.69 -27.60
C LEU A 89 8.53 -52.57 -28.47
N TYR A 90 7.25 -52.68 -28.11
CA TYR A 90 6.29 -53.39 -28.94
C TYR A 90 5.69 -52.46 -30.02
N TYR A 91 5.59 -52.95 -31.24
CA TYR A 91 5.01 -52.25 -32.39
C TYR A 91 3.74 -52.96 -32.85
N ILE A 92 2.71 -52.18 -33.17
CA ILE A 92 1.46 -52.64 -33.77
C ILE A 92 1.47 -52.25 -35.24
N ILE A 93 1.48 -53.25 -36.11
CA ILE A 93 1.45 -53.10 -37.57
C ILE A 93 0.02 -53.36 -38.02
N THR A 94 -0.62 -52.37 -38.65
CA THR A 94 -2.00 -52.44 -39.12
C THR A 94 -2.06 -52.31 -40.63
N LEU A 95 -2.73 -53.23 -41.31
CA LEU A 95 -2.96 -53.13 -42.75
C LEU A 95 -4.27 -52.36 -43.02
N VAL A 96 -4.18 -51.32 -43.84
CA VAL A 96 -5.28 -50.45 -44.26
C VAL A 96 -5.42 -50.56 -45.78
N VAL A 97 -6.65 -50.76 -46.24
CA VAL A 97 -6.96 -50.86 -47.67
C VAL A 97 -7.81 -49.66 -48.08
N VAL A 98 -7.38 -48.96 -49.13
CA VAL A 98 -8.02 -47.74 -49.64
C VAL A 98 -8.61 -48.03 -51.02
N ASN A 99 -9.93 -47.80 -51.17
CA ASN A 99 -10.68 -47.99 -52.41
C ASN A 99 -11.37 -46.67 -52.80
N GLY A 100 -10.80 -45.94 -53.77
CA GLY A 100 -11.27 -44.60 -54.14
C GLY A 100 -11.16 -43.57 -53.00
N ASN A 101 -11.90 -42.47 -53.07
CA ASN A 101 -11.84 -41.37 -52.08
C ASN A 101 -12.51 -41.69 -50.71
N VAL A 102 -12.81 -42.95 -50.41
CA VAL A 102 -13.41 -43.37 -49.14
C VAL A 102 -12.52 -44.40 -48.47
N VAL A 103 -11.94 -44.05 -47.32
CA VAL A 103 -11.19 -44.99 -46.47
C VAL A 103 -12.18 -46.01 -45.89
N THR A 104 -12.18 -47.23 -46.42
CA THR A 104 -12.89 -48.36 -45.81
C THR A 104 -12.15 -48.83 -44.55
N LYS A 105 -12.89 -49.17 -43.48
CA LYS A 105 -12.42 -49.55 -42.12
C LYS A 105 -11.11 -50.37 -42.10
N PRO A 106 -10.23 -50.18 -41.08
CA PRO A 106 -8.99 -50.94 -40.92
C PRO A 106 -9.29 -52.44 -40.84
N SER A 107 -8.52 -53.23 -41.61
CA SER A 107 -8.82 -54.64 -41.85
C SER A 107 -8.27 -55.54 -40.72
N ARG A 108 -6.98 -55.47 -40.36
CA ARG A 108 -6.31 -56.33 -39.34
C ARG A 108 -5.00 -55.75 -38.78
N SER A 109 -4.55 -56.18 -37.60
CA SER A 109 -3.28 -55.74 -36.95
C SER A 109 -2.48 -56.89 -36.31
N ILE A 110 -1.14 -56.80 -36.34
CA ILE A 110 -0.17 -57.75 -35.76
C ILE A 110 0.77 -57.00 -34.82
N THR A 111 1.13 -57.62 -33.69
CA THR A 111 2.05 -57.04 -32.71
C THR A 111 3.38 -57.79 -32.65
N VAL A 112 4.50 -57.07 -32.67
CA VAL A 112 5.85 -57.63 -32.52
C VAL A 112 6.63 -56.86 -31.45
N LEU A 113 7.55 -57.53 -30.75
CA LEU A 113 8.43 -56.93 -29.75
C LEU A 113 9.86 -56.94 -30.27
N THR A 114 10.53 -55.79 -30.32
CA THR A 114 11.95 -55.72 -30.69
C THR A 114 12.84 -56.13 -29.51
N LYS A 115 14.07 -56.60 -29.76
CA LYS A 115 15.00 -57.04 -28.71
C LYS A 115 15.75 -55.84 -28.11
N PRO A 116 15.86 -55.72 -26.78
CA PRO A 116 16.64 -54.63 -26.16
C PRO A 116 18.15 -54.79 -26.39
N LEU A 117 18.86 -53.66 -26.45
CA LEU A 117 20.31 -53.62 -26.58
C LEU A 117 21.02 -54.05 -25.27
N PRO A 118 22.22 -54.67 -25.32
CA PRO A 118 22.92 -55.18 -24.14
C PRO A 118 23.55 -54.06 -23.27
N VAL A 119 23.90 -54.40 -22.02
CA VAL A 119 24.52 -53.48 -21.04
C VAL A 119 26.00 -53.22 -21.35
N THR A 120 26.41 -51.95 -21.43
CA THR A 120 27.79 -51.57 -21.76
C THR A 120 28.71 -51.59 -20.53
N SER A 121 28.30 -50.98 -19.43
CA SER A 121 29.07 -50.95 -18.18
C SER A 121 28.16 -50.83 -16.96
N VAL A 122 28.65 -51.30 -15.82
CA VAL A 122 27.93 -51.20 -14.54
C VAL A 122 28.86 -50.67 -13.47
N SER A 123 28.38 -49.66 -12.76
CA SER A 123 29.01 -49.10 -11.56
C SER A 123 28.20 -49.46 -10.32
N ILE A 124 28.91 -49.82 -9.25
CA ILE A 124 28.34 -50.30 -7.99
C ILE A 124 28.77 -49.34 -6.89
N TYR A 125 27.81 -48.79 -6.15
CA TYR A 125 28.05 -47.85 -5.06
C TYR A 125 27.27 -48.26 -3.81
N ASP A 126 27.73 -47.84 -2.64
CA ASP A 126 26.91 -47.98 -1.43
C ASP A 126 25.74 -47.00 -1.48
N TYR A 127 24.57 -47.49 -1.09
CA TYR A 127 23.39 -46.67 -1.02
C TYR A 127 23.44 -45.81 0.26
N LYS A 128 23.76 -44.52 0.10
CA LYS A 128 23.98 -43.58 1.22
C LYS A 128 22.93 -43.60 2.35
N PRO A 129 21.62 -43.77 2.09
CA PRO A 129 20.64 -43.85 3.17
C PRO A 129 20.73 -45.12 4.05
N SER A 130 21.39 -46.18 3.58
CA SER A 130 21.56 -47.45 4.31
C SER A 130 22.77 -48.23 3.78
N PRO A 131 24.00 -47.71 3.93
CA PRO A 131 25.21 -48.27 3.30
C PRO A 131 25.57 -49.68 3.81
N GLU A 132 24.97 -50.12 4.93
CA GLU A 132 25.20 -51.43 5.54
C GLU A 132 24.53 -52.57 4.75
N THR A 133 23.42 -52.30 4.06
CA THR A 133 22.61 -53.32 3.36
C THR A 133 22.23 -52.95 1.92
N GLY A 134 22.28 -51.65 1.59
CA GLY A 134 21.84 -51.10 0.33
C GLY A 134 22.99 -50.85 -0.64
N VAL A 135 22.82 -51.32 -1.87
CA VAL A 135 23.78 -51.11 -2.97
C VAL A 135 23.07 -50.49 -4.16
N LEU A 136 23.61 -49.40 -4.67
CA LEU A 136 23.14 -48.73 -5.88
C LEU A 136 23.88 -49.28 -7.09
N PHE A 137 23.14 -49.87 -8.02
CA PHE A 137 23.65 -50.21 -9.34
C PHE A 137 23.29 -49.12 -10.33
N GLU A 138 24.30 -48.60 -11.02
CA GLU A 138 24.15 -47.67 -12.13
C GLU A 138 24.62 -48.34 -13.42
N ILE A 139 23.63 -48.65 -14.26
CA ILE A 139 23.72 -49.47 -15.47
C ILE A 139 23.71 -48.55 -16.68
N HIS A 140 24.78 -48.61 -17.47
CA HIS A 140 24.90 -47.87 -18.72
C HIS A 140 24.55 -48.77 -19.91
N TYR A 141 23.87 -48.19 -20.91
CA TYR A 141 23.46 -48.87 -22.13
C TYR A 141 23.58 -47.92 -23.35
N PRO A 142 23.70 -48.45 -24.58
CA PRO A 142 24.26 -47.71 -25.72
C PRO A 142 23.41 -46.55 -26.28
N GLU A 143 22.08 -46.55 -26.11
CA GLU A 143 21.19 -45.61 -26.81
C GLU A 143 20.07 -45.02 -25.92
N LYS A 144 19.68 -43.77 -26.23
CA LYS A 144 18.57 -43.05 -25.58
C LYS A 144 17.20 -43.70 -25.84
N TYR A 145 17.09 -44.55 -26.85
CA TYR A 145 15.85 -45.15 -27.34
C TYR A 145 15.69 -46.64 -27.00
N ASN A 146 16.57 -47.21 -26.17
CA ASN A 146 16.43 -48.58 -25.66
C ASN A 146 15.38 -48.65 -24.53
N VAL A 147 14.41 -49.54 -24.64
CA VAL A 147 13.27 -49.72 -23.73
C VAL A 147 13.33 -51.10 -23.11
N PHE A 148 13.34 -51.20 -21.79
CA PHE A 148 13.31 -52.46 -21.06
C PHE A 148 12.48 -52.29 -19.78
N THR A 149 11.92 -53.39 -19.28
CA THR A 149 11.01 -53.37 -18.14
C THR A 149 11.62 -53.99 -16.89
N ARG A 150 12.60 -54.89 -17.04
CA ARG A 150 13.25 -55.60 -15.94
C ARG A 150 14.73 -55.80 -16.21
N VAL A 151 15.49 -56.12 -15.17
CA VAL A 151 16.89 -56.58 -15.28
C VAL A 151 17.07 -57.82 -14.43
N ASN A 152 17.76 -58.80 -15.00
CA ASN A 152 18.18 -60.00 -14.30
C ASN A 152 19.61 -59.81 -13.79
N ILE A 153 19.82 -60.02 -12.50
CA ILE A 153 21.11 -59.85 -11.80
C ILE A 153 21.56 -61.23 -11.33
N SER A 154 22.81 -61.60 -11.62
CA SER A 154 23.41 -62.85 -11.15
C SER A 154 24.74 -62.61 -10.46
N TYR A 155 24.99 -63.28 -9.34
CA TYR A 155 26.16 -63.07 -8.49
C TYR A 155 26.50 -64.30 -7.64
N TRP A 156 27.71 -64.32 -7.08
CA TRP A 156 28.17 -65.33 -6.12
C TRP A 156 28.25 -64.76 -4.71
N GLU A 157 27.58 -65.44 -3.78
CA GLU A 157 27.63 -65.21 -2.33
C GLU A 157 28.54 -66.27 -1.71
N GLY A 158 29.82 -65.94 -1.51
CA GLY A 158 30.82 -66.94 -1.15
C GLY A 158 30.94 -68.05 -2.21
N LYS A 159 30.36 -69.23 -1.93
CA LYS A 159 30.33 -70.38 -2.84
C LYS A 159 28.98 -70.61 -3.53
N ASP A 160 27.95 -69.85 -3.17
CA ASP A 160 26.59 -70.06 -3.67
C ASP A 160 26.26 -69.09 -4.83
N PHE A 161 25.85 -69.63 -5.98
CA PHE A 161 25.40 -68.82 -7.12
C PHE A 161 23.92 -68.44 -6.97
N ARG A 162 23.61 -67.15 -7.14
CA ARG A 162 22.26 -66.59 -7.02
C ARG A 162 21.90 -65.79 -8.27
N THR A 163 20.63 -65.86 -8.67
CA THR A 163 20.06 -65.04 -9.75
C THR A 163 18.74 -64.43 -9.30
N MET A 164 18.47 -63.19 -9.69
CA MET A 164 17.27 -62.45 -9.29
C MET A 164 16.78 -61.52 -10.41
N LEU A 165 15.48 -61.52 -10.64
CA LEU A 165 14.82 -60.68 -11.63
C LEU A 165 14.20 -59.46 -10.92
N TYR A 166 14.66 -58.28 -11.30
CA TYR A 166 14.34 -57.01 -10.63
C TYR A 166 13.55 -56.09 -11.56
N LYS A 167 12.57 -55.35 -11.05
CA LYS A 167 11.60 -54.57 -11.86
C LYS A 167 11.79 -53.06 -11.79
N ASP A 168 12.33 -52.54 -10.70
CA ASP A 168 12.34 -51.09 -10.46
C ASP A 168 13.67 -50.45 -10.91
N PHE A 169 13.72 -50.08 -12.19
CA PHE A 169 14.84 -49.36 -12.80
C PHE A 169 14.40 -47.97 -13.22
N PHE A 170 14.96 -46.94 -12.58
CA PHE A 170 14.70 -45.56 -12.96
C PHE A 170 15.95 -44.95 -13.59
N LYS A 171 15.88 -44.62 -14.90
CA LYS A 171 16.99 -44.03 -15.67
C LYS A 171 18.32 -44.81 -15.56
N GLY A 172 18.26 -46.14 -15.58
CA GLY A 172 19.44 -47.00 -15.46
C GLY A 172 20.00 -47.15 -14.03
N LYS A 173 19.34 -46.60 -13.00
CA LYS A 173 19.74 -46.77 -11.60
C LYS A 173 18.75 -47.63 -10.83
N THR A 174 19.26 -48.50 -9.96
CA THR A 174 18.44 -49.31 -9.05
C THR A 174 19.12 -49.53 -7.71
N VAL A 175 18.33 -49.63 -6.65
CA VAL A 175 18.81 -49.83 -5.27
C VAL A 175 18.46 -51.23 -4.81
N PHE A 176 19.47 -51.96 -4.34
CA PHE A 176 19.38 -53.35 -3.93
C PHE A 176 19.66 -53.50 -2.44
N ASN A 177 18.66 -53.89 -1.66
CA ASN A 177 18.72 -53.94 -0.19
C ASN A 177 18.78 -55.37 0.40
N HIS A 178 19.01 -56.39 -0.44
CA HIS A 178 18.96 -57.79 -0.01
C HIS A 178 20.34 -58.41 0.25
N TRP A 179 21.42 -57.63 0.22
CA TRP A 179 22.76 -58.12 0.54
C TRP A 179 23.05 -58.01 2.04
N LEU A 180 23.73 -59.02 2.57
CA LEU A 180 24.08 -59.10 3.98
C LEU A 180 25.28 -58.20 4.30
N PRO A 181 25.30 -57.49 5.45
CA PRO A 181 26.40 -56.62 5.87
C PRO A 181 27.71 -57.39 6.14
N GLY A 182 28.82 -56.91 5.60
CA GLY A 182 30.16 -57.47 5.81
C GLY A 182 30.52 -58.66 4.92
N ILE A 183 29.62 -59.08 4.00
CA ILE A 183 29.86 -60.20 3.07
C ILE A 183 30.41 -59.69 1.74
N CYS A 184 31.37 -60.42 1.17
CA CYS A 184 31.93 -60.17 -0.15
C CYS A 184 31.13 -60.91 -1.24
N TYR A 185 30.51 -60.16 -2.15
CA TYR A 185 29.82 -60.68 -3.33
C TYR A 185 30.72 -60.57 -4.57
N SER A 186 30.77 -61.62 -5.39
CA SER A 186 31.68 -61.68 -6.54
C SER A 186 31.00 -62.13 -7.84
N ASN A 187 31.62 -61.80 -8.98
CA ASN A 187 31.16 -62.16 -10.33
C ASN A 187 29.69 -61.73 -10.57
N ILE A 188 29.42 -60.45 -10.30
CA ILE A 188 28.11 -59.81 -10.43
C ILE A 188 27.91 -59.39 -11.90
N THR A 189 26.84 -59.87 -12.54
CA THR A 189 26.48 -59.57 -13.94
C THR A 189 25.00 -59.21 -14.11
N PHE A 190 24.70 -58.44 -15.16
CA PHE A 190 23.38 -57.83 -15.44
C PHE A 190 22.88 -58.09 -16.88
N GLN A 191 21.58 -58.40 -17.02
CA GLN A 191 20.92 -58.65 -18.31
C GLN A 191 19.58 -57.92 -18.40
N LEU A 192 19.39 -57.03 -19.39
CA LEU A 192 18.13 -56.28 -19.59
C LEU A 192 17.04 -57.17 -20.21
N VAL A 193 15.80 -56.98 -19.79
CA VAL A 193 14.62 -57.76 -20.22
C VAL A 193 13.47 -56.82 -20.58
N SER A 194 12.86 -57.01 -21.75
CA SER A 194 11.68 -56.27 -22.20
C SER A 194 10.48 -57.19 -22.21
N GLU A 195 9.39 -56.77 -21.58
CA GLU A 195 8.13 -57.51 -21.50
C GLU A 195 6.98 -56.61 -21.93
N ALA A 196 6.14 -57.08 -22.85
CA ALA A 196 4.95 -56.37 -23.30
C ALA A 196 3.74 -57.31 -23.27
N THR A 197 2.61 -56.80 -22.79
CA THR A 197 1.35 -57.55 -22.73
C THR A 197 0.34 -56.96 -23.69
N PHE A 198 -0.12 -57.77 -24.64
CA PHE A 198 -1.17 -57.37 -25.57
C PHE A 198 -2.15 -58.52 -25.74
N ASN A 199 -3.45 -58.22 -25.65
CA ASN A 199 -4.54 -59.19 -25.83
C ASN A 199 -4.36 -60.52 -25.04
N LYS A 200 -3.89 -60.42 -23.78
CA LYS A 200 -3.58 -61.52 -22.84
C LYS A 200 -2.38 -62.41 -23.18
N SER A 201 -1.61 -62.13 -24.24
CA SER A 201 -0.31 -62.77 -24.48
C SER A 201 0.84 -61.85 -24.04
N THR A 202 1.75 -62.39 -23.22
CA THR A 202 2.99 -61.73 -22.78
C THR A 202 4.12 -62.08 -23.75
N LEU A 203 4.67 -61.08 -24.43
CA LEU A 203 5.91 -61.21 -25.21
C LEU A 203 7.08 -60.78 -24.33
N VAL A 204 8.16 -61.58 -24.30
CA VAL A 204 9.36 -61.31 -23.50
C VAL A 204 10.60 -61.53 -24.34
N GLU A 205 11.50 -60.55 -24.32
CA GLU A 205 12.80 -60.59 -24.99
C GLU A 205 13.95 -60.24 -24.05
N TYR A 206 15.08 -60.92 -24.21
CA TYR A 206 16.26 -60.78 -23.34
C TYR A 206 17.46 -60.24 -24.11
N SER A 207 18.13 -59.22 -23.56
CA SER A 207 19.41 -58.74 -24.08
C SER A 207 20.56 -59.71 -23.78
N GLY A 208 21.71 -59.54 -24.44
CA GLY A 208 22.95 -60.22 -24.06
C GLY A 208 23.67 -59.51 -22.90
N VAL A 209 24.64 -60.18 -22.27
CA VAL A 209 25.54 -59.59 -21.27
C VAL A 209 26.87 -59.25 -21.95
N SER A 210 27.27 -57.96 -21.96
CA SER A 210 28.52 -57.52 -22.60
C SER A 210 29.54 -56.84 -21.66
N HIS A 211 29.23 -56.65 -20.37
CA HIS A 211 30.15 -56.03 -19.42
C HIS A 211 30.93 -57.08 -18.61
N GLU A 212 32.05 -56.66 -18.02
CA GLU A 212 32.88 -57.49 -17.14
C GLU A 212 32.27 -57.67 -15.74
N PRO A 213 32.34 -58.88 -15.14
CA PRO A 213 31.79 -59.11 -13.81
C PRO A 213 32.46 -58.31 -12.70
N LYS A 214 31.66 -57.77 -11.77
CA LYS A 214 32.16 -56.93 -10.66
C LYS A 214 32.16 -57.66 -9.32
N LYS A 215 32.84 -57.08 -8.31
CA LYS A 215 32.89 -57.52 -6.91
C LYS A 215 32.56 -56.34 -5.99
N HIS A 216 31.89 -56.59 -4.86
CA HIS A 216 31.55 -55.56 -3.88
C HIS A 216 31.38 -56.14 -2.47
N ARG A 217 31.83 -55.43 -1.44
CA ARG A 217 31.61 -55.76 -0.02
C ARG A 217 30.80 -54.64 0.65
N THR A 218 29.73 -55.02 1.32
CA THR A 218 28.91 -54.14 2.16
C THR A 218 29.61 -53.90 3.51
N ALA A 219 29.35 -52.75 4.15
CA ALA A 219 29.95 -52.45 5.46
C ALA A 219 29.39 -53.39 6.56
N PRO A 220 30.20 -53.86 7.53
CA PRO A 220 29.70 -54.62 8.68
C PRO A 220 28.89 -53.71 9.62
N TYR A 221 28.03 -54.31 10.46
CA TYR A 221 27.31 -53.54 11.48
C TYR A 221 28.24 -53.09 12.61
N PRO A 222 28.00 -51.90 13.21
CA PRO A 222 28.85 -51.36 14.25
C PRO A 222 28.63 -52.03 15.63
N PRO A 223 29.57 -51.88 16.59
CA PRO A 223 29.44 -52.44 17.92
C PRO A 223 28.32 -51.79 18.72
N GLN A 224 27.76 -52.51 19.70
CA GLN A 224 26.63 -52.03 20.51
C GLN A 224 27.07 -51.55 21.90
N ASN A 225 26.27 -50.67 22.50
CA ASN A 225 26.36 -50.28 23.92
C ASN A 225 27.76 -49.85 24.40
N ILE A 226 28.40 -48.96 23.63
CA ILE A 226 29.70 -48.38 23.97
C ILE A 226 29.55 -47.50 25.23
N SER A 227 30.28 -47.82 26.30
CA SER A 227 30.30 -47.05 27.54
C SER A 227 31.72 -46.66 27.94
N VAL A 228 31.87 -45.48 28.54
CA VAL A 228 33.15 -44.94 29.02
C VAL A 228 33.03 -44.65 30.51
N ARG A 229 33.98 -45.14 31.29
CA ARG A 229 34.18 -44.78 32.69
C ARG A 229 35.54 -44.10 32.85
N ILE A 230 35.52 -42.94 33.49
CA ILE A 230 36.70 -42.14 33.79
C ILE A 230 36.92 -42.22 35.31
N VAL A 231 38.06 -42.75 35.72
CA VAL A 231 38.43 -42.97 37.13
C VAL A 231 39.62 -42.10 37.48
N ASN A 232 39.47 -41.24 38.49
CA ASN A 232 40.58 -40.46 39.03
C ASN A 232 41.48 -41.36 39.88
N LEU A 233 42.75 -41.47 39.47
CA LEU A 233 43.76 -42.17 40.26
C LEU A 233 44.15 -41.27 41.45
N ASN A 234 43.69 -41.68 42.63
CA ASN A 234 43.96 -41.17 43.99
C ASN A 234 43.15 -39.97 44.53
N LYS A 235 42.10 -40.31 45.30
CA LYS A 235 41.80 -39.65 46.58
C LYS A 235 41.77 -40.73 47.69
N ASN A 236 42.88 -40.81 48.43
CA ASN A 236 43.09 -41.48 49.73
C ASN A 236 43.19 -43.02 49.80
N ASN A 237 44.44 -43.51 49.77
CA ASN A 237 44.95 -44.43 50.81
C ASN A 237 45.85 -43.60 51.74
N TRP A 238 46.00 -44.03 53.01
CA TRP A 238 46.71 -43.39 54.15
C TRP A 238 45.84 -42.53 55.09
N GLU A 239 45.07 -43.17 55.99
CA GLU A 239 45.35 -43.23 57.43
C GLU A 239 44.35 -44.16 58.16
N GLU A 240 44.85 -44.83 59.20
CA GLU A 240 44.33 -46.04 59.86
C GLU A 240 43.35 -45.80 61.05
N GLN A 241 42.55 -46.83 61.32
CA GLN A 241 41.97 -47.29 62.60
C GLN A 241 40.86 -46.47 63.30
N SER A 242 39.63 -47.02 63.37
CA SER A 242 39.20 -47.91 64.48
C SER A 242 37.70 -48.30 64.40
N GLY A 243 37.45 -49.61 64.38
CA GLY A 243 36.29 -50.37 64.90
C GLY A 243 34.86 -49.82 64.83
N SER A 244 33.97 -50.48 64.07
CA SER A 244 33.07 -51.55 64.57
C SER A 244 31.91 -51.78 63.60
N PHE A 245 31.80 -53.00 63.08
CA PHE A 245 30.57 -53.61 62.54
C PHE A 245 29.52 -53.77 63.69
N PRO A 246 28.19 -53.88 63.44
CA PRO A 246 27.65 -54.84 62.47
C PRO A 246 26.33 -54.53 61.73
N GLU A 247 26.14 -55.33 60.68
CA GLU A 247 24.91 -55.99 60.22
C GLU A 247 23.82 -55.22 59.43
N GLU A 248 23.75 -55.61 58.15
CA GLU A 248 22.61 -55.78 57.22
C GLU A 248 21.23 -56.17 57.85
N PRO A 249 20.07 -56.16 57.13
CA PRO A 249 19.90 -56.29 55.67
C PRO A 249 18.77 -55.50 54.96
N PHE A 250 18.89 -55.48 53.63
CA PHE A 250 17.87 -55.67 52.59
C PHE A 250 16.38 -55.84 53.01
N MET A 251 15.44 -55.10 52.40
CA MET A 251 14.60 -55.53 51.24
C MET A 251 13.29 -54.69 51.08
N ARG A 252 12.91 -54.50 49.80
CA ARG A 252 11.55 -54.45 49.20
C ARG A 252 10.60 -53.23 49.34
N SER A 253 10.46 -52.55 48.19
CA SER A 253 9.25 -52.44 47.32
C SER A 253 7.82 -52.25 47.89
N GLN A 254 7.20 -51.18 47.37
CA GLN A 254 5.85 -51.07 46.77
C GLN A 254 4.57 -50.89 47.62
N ASP A 255 3.81 -49.87 47.17
CA ASP A 255 2.37 -49.83 46.89
C ASP A 255 1.34 -49.19 47.86
N THR A 256 0.73 -48.10 47.32
CA THR A 256 -0.72 -47.75 47.24
C THR A 256 -1.57 -47.29 48.45
N MET A 257 -2.04 -46.03 48.33
CA MET A 257 -3.45 -45.58 48.18
C MET A 257 -4.41 -45.33 49.38
N GLY A 258 -5.02 -44.12 49.40
CA GLY A 258 -6.36 -43.77 49.96
C GLY A 258 -6.36 -42.84 51.20
N LYS A 259 -6.64 -41.52 51.12
CA LYS A 259 -7.95 -40.80 51.22
C LYS A 259 -8.81 -41.20 52.44
N ASP A 260 -9.42 -40.32 53.26
CA ASP A 260 -9.98 -38.97 53.14
C ASP A 260 -10.13 -38.30 54.53
N LYS A 261 -10.17 -36.96 54.59
CA LYS A 261 -11.13 -36.20 55.44
C LYS A 261 -11.36 -34.78 54.87
N LEU A 262 -12.64 -34.50 54.62
CA LEU A 262 -13.33 -33.33 54.06
C LEU A 262 -13.85 -32.47 55.26
N PHE A 263 -13.95 -31.12 55.29
CA PHE A 263 -14.89 -30.21 54.57
C PHE A 263 -14.63 -28.72 54.96
N HIS A 264 -14.61 -27.84 53.94
CA HIS A 264 -15.35 -26.58 53.68
C HIS A 264 -15.85 -25.52 54.72
N TYR A 265 -15.74 -24.25 54.24
CA TYR A 265 -16.59 -23.03 54.32
C TYR A 265 -16.20 -21.80 55.20
N THR A 266 -16.45 -20.63 54.59
CA THR A 266 -16.10 -19.20 54.80
C THR A 266 -17.01 -18.43 55.78
N ASP A 267 -16.59 -17.25 56.27
CA ASP A 267 -17.13 -15.88 55.95
C ASP A 267 -16.80 -14.80 57.03
N GLY A 268 -16.71 -13.50 56.63
CA GLY A 268 -16.97 -12.32 57.51
C GLY A 268 -15.89 -11.24 57.78
N THR A 269 -16.09 -10.04 57.19
CA THR A 269 -15.58 -8.64 57.50
C THR A 269 -16.18 -8.03 58.82
N PRO A 270 -15.97 -6.76 59.34
CA PRO A 270 -15.65 -5.45 58.67
C PRO A 270 -14.93 -4.26 59.44
N GLU A 271 -14.63 -3.17 58.70
CA GLU A 271 -14.72 -1.68 58.95
C GLU A 271 -13.88 -0.82 59.98
N ILE A 272 -13.85 0.51 59.69
CA ILE A 272 -12.98 1.70 60.02
C ILE A 272 -13.46 2.51 61.28
N PRO A 273 -12.74 3.55 61.83
CA PRO A 273 -12.96 4.98 61.43
C PRO A 273 -11.73 5.96 61.60
N SER A 274 -11.99 7.28 61.49
CA SER A 274 -11.19 8.40 60.93
C SER A 274 -10.97 9.67 61.81
N GLY A 275 -10.13 10.62 61.35
CA GLY A 275 -10.17 12.11 61.57
C GLY A 275 -9.07 12.75 62.48
N ASN A 276 -8.59 14.02 62.38
CA ASN A 276 -8.65 15.14 61.41
C ASN A 276 -7.78 16.37 61.92
N ILE A 277 -7.23 17.21 61.01
CA ILE A 277 -6.95 18.69 61.04
C ILE A 277 -5.59 19.32 61.53
N SER A 278 -5.05 20.20 60.63
CA SER A 278 -4.22 21.44 60.79
C SER A 278 -2.68 21.32 60.95
N SER A 279 -1.77 22.18 60.45
CA SER A 279 -1.65 23.23 59.39
C SER A 279 -0.18 23.74 59.46
N GLY A 280 0.45 24.19 58.36
CA GLY A 280 1.68 25.02 58.38
C GLY A 280 2.79 24.71 57.34
N TRP A 281 3.16 25.73 56.55
CA TRP A 281 4.42 25.92 55.79
C TRP A 281 5.34 26.91 56.59
N PRO A 282 6.59 27.30 56.21
CA PRO A 282 7.61 26.79 55.27
C PRO A 282 9.07 26.75 55.87
N ASP A 283 10.09 26.35 55.09
CA ASP A 283 11.35 27.12 54.81
C ASP A 283 12.67 26.30 54.61
N PHE A 284 13.24 26.53 53.40
CA PHE A 284 14.63 26.82 52.97
C PHE A 284 15.90 25.97 53.29
N ASN A 285 16.63 25.72 52.17
CA ASN A 285 18.09 25.86 51.91
C ASN A 285 19.13 24.75 52.21
N SER A 286 19.72 24.21 51.14
CA SER A 286 21.17 24.29 50.73
C SER A 286 21.39 23.26 49.58
N SER A 287 21.77 23.65 48.36
CA SER A 287 23.13 23.97 47.85
C SER A 287 24.09 22.76 48.02
N ASP A 288 24.82 22.21 47.04
CA ASP A 288 25.45 22.76 45.83
C ASP A 288 25.80 21.64 44.78
N TYR A 289 25.83 22.08 43.52
CA TYR A 289 26.69 21.79 42.34
C TYR A 289 27.58 20.53 42.20
N GLU A 290 27.54 19.93 40.98
CA GLU A 290 28.65 19.71 40.00
C GLU A 290 28.23 18.63 38.96
N THR A 291 27.84 18.95 37.71
CA THR A 291 28.62 19.20 36.47
C THR A 291 29.72 18.17 36.15
N ALA A 292 29.56 17.39 35.08
CA ALA A 292 30.66 16.98 34.19
C ALA A 292 30.17 16.44 32.83
N SER A 293 30.84 16.95 31.80
CA SER A 293 30.67 16.89 30.35
C SER A 293 31.53 15.77 29.69
N PRO A 294 31.51 15.60 28.34
CA PRO A 294 31.91 14.41 27.58
C PRO A 294 33.32 14.54 26.94
N PRO A 295 33.70 13.63 26.02
CA PRO A 295 34.31 14.06 24.73
C PRO A 295 33.86 13.20 23.51
N TYR A 296 33.54 13.74 22.33
CA TYR A 296 34.32 14.41 21.24
C TYR A 296 34.64 13.45 20.05
N TRP A 297 33.98 13.59 18.88
CA TRP A 297 34.44 14.15 17.56
C TRP A 297 35.68 13.42 16.97
N TRP A 298 35.89 13.12 15.67
CA TRP A 298 35.49 13.63 14.35
C TRP A 298 35.60 12.52 13.29
N ASP A 299 34.94 12.72 12.14
CA ASP A 299 35.47 12.32 10.83
C ASP A 299 35.83 13.62 10.08
N SER A 300 36.92 13.62 9.31
CA SER A 300 37.14 14.57 8.20
C SER A 300 38.21 14.03 7.24
N ALA A 301 37.75 13.71 6.02
CA ALA A 301 38.31 13.99 4.68
C ALA A 301 39.84 13.86 4.44
N SER A 302 40.38 13.35 3.32
CA SER A 302 39.87 13.05 1.97
C SER A 302 40.98 12.39 1.12
N ALA A 303 40.58 11.47 0.23
CA ALA A 303 41.04 11.15 -1.15
C ALA A 303 42.22 11.98 -1.75
N THR A 304 43.19 11.52 -2.56
CA THR A 304 43.45 10.41 -3.55
C THR A 304 44.81 10.74 -4.25
N PRO A 305 45.34 10.07 -5.33
CA PRO A 305 45.47 8.64 -5.72
C PRO A 305 46.90 8.28 -6.26
N ASP A 306 47.05 7.06 -6.83
CA ASP A 306 48.11 6.57 -7.77
C ASP A 306 49.53 6.34 -7.19
N SER A 307 50.39 5.37 -7.57
CA SER A 307 50.41 4.24 -8.51
C SER A 307 51.73 3.45 -8.26
N GLU A 308 51.72 2.15 -8.56
CA GLU A 308 52.86 1.30 -9.04
C GLU A 308 54.06 0.93 -8.12
N ASP A 309 54.14 -0.40 -7.87
CA ASP A 309 55.27 -1.32 -8.12
C ASP A 309 56.47 -1.55 -7.17
N GLU A 310 56.72 -2.86 -6.97
CA GLU A 310 57.99 -3.59 -6.69
C GLU A 310 58.72 -3.40 -5.34
N PHE A 311 59.41 -4.36 -4.71
CA PHE A 311 59.55 -5.84 -4.70
C PHE A 311 60.64 -6.15 -3.63
N VAL A 312 60.65 -7.37 -3.05
CA VAL A 312 61.75 -8.06 -2.30
C VAL A 312 62.17 -7.46 -0.94
N GLY A 313 62.44 -8.19 0.16
CA GLY A 313 62.54 -9.61 0.50
C GLY A 313 63.04 -9.74 1.95
N VAL A 314 62.50 -10.70 2.71
CA VAL A 314 63.20 -11.88 3.30
C VAL A 314 64.35 -11.57 4.29
N LEU A 315 64.10 -11.91 5.57
CA LEU A 315 64.92 -12.50 6.67
C LEU A 315 66.45 -12.71 6.44
N PRO A 316 67.37 -12.86 7.46
CA PRO A 316 67.16 -13.21 8.90
C PRO A 316 68.18 -12.62 9.95
N VAL A 317 67.82 -12.71 11.25
CA VAL A 317 68.57 -13.24 12.45
C VAL A 317 69.86 -12.58 13.03
N GLU A 318 69.90 -12.59 14.39
CA GLU A 318 71.05 -12.56 15.36
C GLU A 318 71.76 -11.20 15.66
N TYR A 319 72.21 -10.81 16.88
CA TYR A 319 72.70 -11.51 18.09
C TYR A 319 72.59 -10.64 19.38
N GLU A 320 72.33 -11.30 20.51
CA GLU A 320 72.80 -11.15 21.92
C GLU A 320 72.76 -9.87 22.81
N ASN A 321 72.01 -10.03 23.92
CA ASN A 321 72.34 -9.91 25.36
C ASN A 321 73.25 -8.79 25.94
N ASN A 322 72.73 -8.13 27.00
CA ASN A 322 73.35 -8.17 28.34
C ASN A 322 72.36 -7.78 29.46
N SER A 323 72.51 -8.45 30.60
CA SER A 323 71.68 -8.40 31.81
C SER A 323 72.20 -7.41 32.87
N THR A 324 71.33 -6.85 33.73
CA THR A 324 71.31 -7.08 35.20
C THR A 324 70.39 -6.11 35.98
N LEU A 325 69.50 -6.72 36.80
CA LEU A 325 68.98 -6.32 38.14
C LEU A 325 68.14 -5.01 38.21
N THR A 326 66.99 -4.88 38.90
CA THR A 326 66.27 -5.64 39.94
C THR A 326 64.95 -4.90 40.16
N GLU A 327 63.81 -5.60 40.26
CA GLU A 327 62.86 -5.40 41.36
C GLU A 327 61.80 -6.51 41.37
N THR A 328 61.63 -7.04 42.57
CA THR A 328 60.82 -8.19 42.99
C THR A 328 59.36 -7.81 43.16
N GLU A 329 58.45 -8.48 42.46
CA GLU A 329 57.14 -8.84 43.00
C GLU A 329 56.78 -10.30 42.66
N LYS A 330 56.20 -10.95 43.66
CA LYS A 330 56.18 -12.40 43.87
C LYS A 330 55.20 -13.12 42.96
N SER A 331 55.72 -14.14 42.28
CA SER A 331 54.98 -15.31 41.81
C SER A 331 54.50 -16.15 42.99
N THR A 332 53.20 -16.39 43.09
CA THR A 332 52.66 -17.64 43.61
C THR A 332 52.14 -18.46 42.43
N ALA A 333 53.07 -19.03 41.66
CA ALA A 333 52.76 -20.18 40.82
C ALA A 333 52.76 -21.40 41.73
N SER A 334 51.59 -21.80 42.23
CA SER A 334 51.43 -23.14 42.76
C SER A 334 51.57 -24.12 41.60
N SER A 335 52.57 -24.99 41.68
CA SER A 335 52.72 -26.16 40.81
C SER A 335 51.43 -27.01 40.88
N PHE A 336 50.59 -26.96 39.85
CA PHE A 336 49.49 -27.92 39.72
C PHE A 336 50.07 -29.27 39.29
N SER A 337 50.03 -30.26 40.19
CA SER A 337 50.29 -31.65 39.85
C SER A 337 49.18 -32.13 38.91
N ILE A 338 49.52 -32.43 37.65
CA ILE A 338 48.60 -33.03 36.69
C ILE A 338 48.31 -34.46 37.17
N PHE A 339 47.06 -34.76 37.50
CA PHE A 339 46.64 -36.11 37.88
C PHE A 339 46.29 -36.91 36.61
N PRO A 340 46.95 -38.06 36.34
CA PRO A 340 46.57 -38.92 35.22
C PRO A 340 45.20 -39.54 35.48
N VAL A 341 44.33 -39.49 34.48
CA VAL A 341 42.96 -40.02 34.59
C VAL A 341 42.85 -41.31 33.77
N GLN A 342 42.33 -42.37 34.38
CA GLN A 342 42.19 -43.67 33.72
C GLN A 342 40.84 -43.76 33.01
N MET A 343 40.86 -44.10 31.72
CA MET A 343 39.68 -44.31 30.90
C MET A 343 39.47 -45.81 30.64
N ILE A 344 38.29 -46.31 30.98
CA ILE A 344 37.84 -47.68 30.71
C ILE A 344 36.70 -47.61 29.68
N LEU A 345 36.91 -48.24 28.52
CA LEU A 345 35.97 -48.33 27.41
C LEU A 345 35.44 -49.76 27.31
N SER A 346 34.12 -49.95 27.25
CA SER A 346 33.50 -51.27 27.07
C SER A 346 32.42 -51.26 25.99
N TRP A 347 32.25 -52.37 25.26
CA TRP A 347 31.26 -52.52 24.19
C TRP A 347 30.74 -53.97 24.05
N LEU A 348 29.61 -54.11 23.36
CA LEU A 348 28.98 -55.38 22.99
C LEU A 348 29.19 -55.68 21.50
N PRO A 349 29.17 -56.97 21.09
CA PRO A 349 29.35 -57.35 19.71
C PRO A 349 28.23 -56.83 18.78
N PRO A 350 28.48 -56.70 17.47
CA PRO A 350 27.49 -56.26 16.49
C PRO A 350 26.26 -57.15 16.41
N LYS A 351 25.12 -56.60 15.95
CA LYS A 351 23.87 -57.36 15.82
C LYS A 351 23.99 -58.38 14.67
N PRO A 352 23.73 -59.70 14.88
CA PRO A 352 23.66 -60.64 13.75
C PRO A 352 22.41 -60.41 12.88
N PRO A 353 22.45 -60.67 11.56
CA PRO A 353 23.57 -61.24 10.79
C PRO A 353 24.54 -60.16 10.26
N THR A 354 25.82 -60.26 10.64
CA THR A 354 26.92 -59.48 10.05
C THR A 354 28.21 -60.27 10.16
N ALA A 355 29.06 -60.20 9.14
CA ALA A 355 30.38 -60.80 9.16
C ALA A 355 31.44 -59.74 9.47
N PHE A 356 32.22 -59.94 10.54
CA PHE A 356 33.30 -59.05 10.97
C PHE A 356 34.45 -59.88 11.54
N ASP A 357 35.67 -59.35 11.52
CA ASP A 357 36.88 -60.05 11.98
C ASP A 357 37.48 -59.42 13.26
N GLY A 358 37.06 -58.21 13.65
CA GLY A 358 37.53 -57.51 14.86
C GLY A 358 37.05 -56.07 14.97
N PHE A 359 37.67 -55.30 15.88
CA PHE A 359 37.33 -53.90 16.17
C PHE A 359 38.54 -52.97 16.02
N HIS A 360 38.30 -51.75 15.55
CA HIS A 360 39.26 -50.64 15.61
C HIS A 360 38.82 -49.62 16.67
N ILE A 361 39.73 -49.26 17.55
CA ILE A 361 39.56 -48.22 18.58
C ILE A 361 40.33 -46.98 18.13
N HIS A 362 39.63 -45.86 18.02
CA HIS A 362 40.19 -44.57 17.64
C HIS A 362 40.07 -43.60 18.81
N ILE A 363 41.21 -43.07 19.26
CA ILE A 363 41.31 -42.04 20.28
C ILE A 363 41.94 -40.80 19.64
N GLU A 364 41.14 -39.77 19.42
CA GLU A 364 41.55 -38.54 18.74
C GLU A 364 41.55 -37.37 19.73
N ARG A 365 42.65 -36.61 19.78
CA ARG A 365 42.73 -35.32 20.46
C ARG A 365 42.80 -34.21 19.43
N GLU A 366 41.96 -33.19 19.60
CA GLU A 366 41.63 -32.15 18.59
C GLU A 366 42.84 -31.36 18.04
N GLU A 367 44.02 -31.42 18.69
CA GLU A 367 45.18 -30.64 18.26
C GLU A 367 46.45 -31.42 17.88
N ASN A 368 46.64 -32.73 18.13
CA ASN A 368 47.93 -33.37 17.75
C ASN A 368 48.06 -34.92 17.74
N PHE A 369 47.09 -35.72 18.19
CA PHE A 369 47.32 -37.18 18.32
C PHE A 369 46.08 -38.03 18.04
N THR A 370 46.21 -38.99 17.13
CA THR A 370 45.25 -40.09 16.90
C THR A 370 45.93 -41.41 17.22
N GLU A 371 45.58 -42.04 18.34
CA GLU A 371 45.96 -43.43 18.60
C GLU A 371 44.96 -44.37 17.93
N TYR A 372 45.47 -45.28 17.10
CA TYR A 372 44.70 -46.33 16.45
C TYR A 372 45.14 -47.69 17.00
N LEU A 373 44.19 -48.49 17.48
CA LEU A 373 44.46 -49.84 17.97
C LEU A 373 43.46 -50.84 17.37
N THR A 374 43.98 -51.95 16.88
CA THR A 374 43.19 -53.07 16.35
C THR A 374 43.11 -54.16 17.41
N VAL A 375 41.89 -54.57 17.74
CA VAL A 375 41.63 -55.66 18.69
C VAL A 375 40.80 -56.76 18.00
N GLY A 376 41.04 -58.01 18.38
CA GLY A 376 40.35 -59.16 17.81
C GLY A 376 38.87 -59.25 18.22
N GLU A 377 38.13 -60.16 17.60
CA GLU A 377 36.70 -60.42 17.86
C GLU A 377 36.35 -60.68 19.34
N GLU A 378 37.29 -61.21 20.13
CA GLU A 378 37.05 -61.55 21.54
C GLU A 378 37.22 -60.38 22.54
N ALA A 379 37.75 -59.23 22.09
CA ALA A 379 38.00 -58.08 22.96
C ALA A 379 36.74 -57.21 23.13
N HIS A 380 36.32 -57.01 24.39
CA HIS A 380 35.11 -56.25 24.75
C HIS A 380 35.36 -55.08 25.71
N GLU A 381 36.59 -54.97 26.24
CA GLU A 381 37.02 -53.89 27.14
C GLU A 381 38.42 -53.40 26.75
N PHE A 382 38.66 -52.09 26.89
CA PHE A 382 39.93 -51.43 26.63
C PHE A 382 40.21 -50.35 27.67
N VAL A 383 41.47 -50.23 28.12
CA VAL A 383 41.88 -49.30 29.17
C VAL A 383 43.03 -48.43 28.67
N ALA A 384 42.93 -47.11 28.84
CA ALA A 384 43.99 -46.15 28.51
C ALA A 384 44.15 -45.04 29.56
N GLU A 385 45.36 -44.50 29.69
CA GLU A 385 45.66 -43.37 30.59
C GLU A 385 45.69 -42.05 29.81
N LEU A 386 44.87 -41.07 30.22
CA LEU A 386 44.82 -39.73 29.63
C LEU A 386 45.60 -38.75 30.50
N LYS A 387 46.70 -38.21 29.98
CA LYS A 387 47.69 -37.43 30.74
C LYS A 387 47.56 -35.91 30.61
N GLU A 388 46.84 -35.39 29.61
CA GLU A 388 46.82 -33.96 29.31
C GLU A 388 45.38 -33.40 29.24
N PRO A 389 45.14 -32.15 29.66
CA PRO A 389 43.84 -31.51 29.51
C PRO A 389 43.56 -31.19 28.02
N GLY A 390 42.30 -31.30 27.62
CA GLY A 390 41.88 -31.07 26.23
C GLY A 390 40.60 -31.81 25.84
N LYS A 391 40.17 -31.61 24.59
CA LYS A 391 39.02 -32.31 24.01
C LYS A 391 39.48 -33.64 23.41
N TYR A 392 38.86 -34.72 23.87
CA TYR A 392 39.07 -36.08 23.39
C TYR A 392 37.83 -36.57 22.65
N LYS A 393 38.03 -37.30 21.56
CA LYS A 393 36.98 -37.96 20.78
C LYS A 393 37.32 -39.44 20.63
N LEU A 394 36.38 -40.29 21.03
CA LEU A 394 36.53 -41.75 21.03
C LEU A 394 35.54 -42.38 20.07
N SER A 395 36.00 -43.35 19.28
CA SER A 395 35.09 -44.19 18.49
C SER A 395 35.60 -45.63 18.38
N VAL A 396 34.65 -46.58 18.38
CA VAL A 396 34.91 -48.00 18.12
C VAL A 396 34.19 -48.38 16.83
N THR A 397 34.91 -48.97 15.88
CA THR A 397 34.36 -49.46 14.60
C THR A 397 34.63 -50.95 14.45
N THR A 398 33.78 -51.67 13.72
CA THR A 398 34.04 -53.07 13.35
C THR A 398 34.64 -53.13 11.95
N PHE A 399 35.44 -54.14 11.66
CA PHE A 399 35.98 -54.32 10.31
C PHE A 399 35.77 -55.75 9.79
N SER A 400 35.69 -55.88 8.47
CA SER A 400 35.55 -57.15 7.76
C SER A 400 36.50 -57.20 6.57
N SER A 401 37.35 -58.21 6.56
CA SER A 401 38.44 -58.47 5.60
C SER A 401 38.34 -59.86 4.95
N SER A 402 37.55 -60.78 5.51
CA SER A 402 37.38 -62.15 5.00
C SER A 402 36.80 -62.23 3.57
N GLY A 403 37.52 -62.80 2.60
CA GLY A 403 37.07 -62.98 1.19
C GLY A 403 37.96 -62.31 0.13
N SER A 404 37.52 -62.25 -1.13
CA SER A 404 38.28 -61.67 -2.25
C SER A 404 38.00 -60.18 -2.53
N CYS A 405 37.34 -59.49 -1.59
CA CYS A 405 37.03 -58.07 -1.65
C CYS A 405 37.91 -57.30 -0.66
N GLU A 406 38.16 -56.02 -0.90
CA GLU A 406 38.88 -55.13 0.01
C GLU A 406 38.24 -55.07 1.41
N THR A 407 39.06 -54.75 2.42
CA THR A 407 38.65 -54.61 3.82
C THR A 407 37.73 -53.41 3.97
N ARG A 408 36.63 -53.58 4.72
CA ARG A 408 35.66 -52.50 5.01
C ARG A 408 35.44 -52.37 6.51
N ASN A 409 35.39 -51.12 6.97
CA ASN A 409 35.03 -50.76 8.34
C ASN A 409 33.57 -50.33 8.41
N SER A 410 32.93 -50.54 9.55
CA SER A 410 31.63 -49.98 9.88
C SER A 410 31.74 -48.47 10.13
N GLN A 411 30.60 -47.79 10.08
CA GLN A 411 30.49 -46.48 10.72
C GLN A 411 30.62 -46.63 12.24
N SER A 412 30.98 -45.56 12.96
CA SER A 412 31.01 -45.60 14.43
C SER A 412 29.58 -45.55 14.98
N ALA A 413 29.18 -46.53 15.81
CA ALA A 413 27.83 -46.54 16.42
C ALA A 413 27.57 -45.33 17.33
N LYS A 414 28.61 -44.91 18.07
CA LYS A 414 28.57 -43.75 18.97
C LYS A 414 29.99 -43.21 19.09
N SER A 415 30.19 -41.94 18.75
CA SER A 415 31.41 -41.22 19.07
C SER A 415 31.17 -40.44 20.36
N LEU A 416 31.97 -40.69 21.39
CA LEU A 416 31.92 -39.90 22.63
C LEU A 416 32.98 -38.82 22.55
N SER A 417 32.58 -37.56 22.69
CA SER A 417 33.51 -36.47 22.90
C SER A 417 33.35 -35.92 24.32
N PHE A 418 34.46 -35.66 24.99
CA PHE A 418 34.45 -35.02 26.29
C PHE A 418 35.68 -34.12 26.44
N TYR A 419 35.58 -33.18 27.37
CA TYR A 419 36.66 -32.29 27.74
C TYR A 419 37.19 -32.66 29.13
N ILE A 420 38.50 -32.80 29.26
CA ILE A 420 39.18 -32.96 30.55
C ILE A 420 39.78 -31.61 30.96
N SER A 421 39.35 -31.09 32.11
CA SER A 421 39.90 -29.86 32.69
C SER A 421 41.28 -30.09 33.30
N PRO A 422 42.10 -29.04 33.50
CA PRO A 422 43.35 -29.14 34.24
C PRO A 422 43.21 -29.65 35.69
N SER A 423 42.00 -29.60 36.26
CA SER A 423 41.68 -30.09 37.60
C SER A 423 41.24 -31.57 37.64
N GLY A 424 41.16 -32.25 36.49
CA GLY A 424 40.71 -33.65 36.40
C GLY A 424 39.18 -33.82 36.43
N GLU A 425 38.43 -32.73 36.25
CA GLU A 425 36.98 -32.81 36.02
C GLU A 425 36.71 -33.05 34.54
N TRP A 426 35.80 -33.98 34.24
CA TRP A 426 35.42 -34.29 32.86
C TRP A 426 34.01 -33.75 32.57
N ILE A 427 33.85 -33.15 31.39
CA ILE A 427 32.58 -32.61 30.91
C ILE A 427 32.23 -33.34 29.61
N GLU A 428 31.12 -34.08 29.61
CA GLU A 428 30.58 -34.69 28.40
C GLU A 428 30.07 -33.62 27.42
N GLU A 429 30.35 -33.79 26.13
CA GLU A 429 29.76 -32.98 25.08
C GLU A 429 28.23 -33.17 25.09
N LEU A 430 27.48 -32.07 24.97
CA LEU A 430 26.03 -32.13 24.86
C LEU A 430 25.67 -32.92 23.58
N THR A 431 24.97 -34.04 23.72
CA THR A 431 24.61 -34.93 22.60
C THR A 431 23.21 -34.65 22.04
N GLU A 432 22.34 -33.99 22.81
CA GLU A 432 20.98 -33.67 22.41
C GLU A 432 20.91 -32.28 21.76
N LYS A 433 20.22 -32.21 20.62
CA LYS A 433 19.90 -30.94 19.95
C LYS A 433 18.72 -30.23 20.65
N PRO A 434 18.66 -28.88 20.64
CA PRO A 434 17.47 -28.15 21.09
C PRO A 434 16.20 -28.63 20.37
N GLN A 435 15.11 -28.84 21.12
CA GLN A 435 13.84 -29.31 20.57
C GLN A 435 12.78 -28.19 20.54
N HIS A 436 11.80 -28.32 19.63
CA HIS A 436 10.72 -27.33 19.44
C HIS A 436 11.21 -25.89 19.26
N VAL A 437 12.26 -25.72 18.45
CA VAL A 437 12.75 -24.39 18.10
C VAL A 437 11.72 -23.71 17.20
N SER A 438 11.20 -22.58 17.66
CA SER A 438 10.29 -21.72 16.90
C SER A 438 10.76 -20.27 16.93
N VAL A 439 10.42 -19.54 15.87
CA VAL A 439 10.70 -18.11 15.76
C VAL A 439 9.38 -17.38 15.64
N HIS A 440 9.14 -16.45 16.56
CA HIS A 440 7.98 -15.58 16.58
C HIS A 440 8.38 -14.17 16.16
N VAL A 441 7.91 -13.74 14.99
CA VAL A 441 8.16 -12.38 14.49
C VAL A 441 7.39 -11.38 15.35
N LEU A 442 8.10 -10.49 16.04
CA LEU A 442 7.51 -9.46 16.91
C LEU A 442 7.21 -8.18 16.12
N SER A 443 8.12 -7.81 15.22
CA SER A 443 7.99 -6.63 14.36
C SER A 443 8.65 -6.86 13.01
N SER A 444 8.56 -5.89 12.10
CA SER A 444 9.26 -5.92 10.81
C SER A 444 10.79 -5.89 10.92
N THR A 445 11.33 -5.68 12.13
CA THR A 445 12.77 -5.58 12.41
C THR A 445 13.26 -6.51 13.53
N THR A 446 12.34 -7.17 14.25
CA THR A 446 12.69 -8.01 15.41
C THR A 446 11.91 -9.32 15.44
N ALA A 447 12.58 -10.38 15.84
CA ALA A 447 11.98 -11.70 16.07
C ALA A 447 12.49 -12.32 17.37
N LEU A 448 11.63 -13.06 18.06
CA LEU A 448 11.94 -13.78 19.29
C LEU A 448 12.07 -15.27 19.00
N MET A 449 13.12 -15.88 19.53
CA MET A 449 13.34 -17.32 19.46
C MET A 449 12.84 -18.01 20.74
N SER A 450 12.13 -19.12 20.59
CA SER A 450 11.67 -19.98 21.68
C SER A 450 12.07 -21.44 21.42
N TRP A 451 12.39 -22.17 22.48
CA TRP A 451 12.85 -23.57 22.39
C TRP A 451 12.58 -24.31 23.70
N THR A 452 12.73 -25.65 23.64
CA THR A 452 12.64 -26.56 24.79
C THR A 452 13.91 -27.40 24.88
N SER A 453 14.36 -27.70 26.11
CA SER A 453 15.53 -28.55 26.38
C SER A 453 15.14 -29.63 27.40
N SER A 454 15.57 -30.86 27.15
CA SER A 454 15.44 -32.03 28.04
C SER A 454 16.49 -32.06 29.15
N GLN A 455 17.61 -31.36 28.99
CA GLN A 455 18.69 -31.27 29.98
C GLN A 455 18.68 -29.90 30.68
N GLU A 456 18.64 -29.89 32.01
CA GLU A 456 18.61 -28.68 32.85
C GLU A 456 19.99 -28.02 33.05
N ASN A 457 21.09 -28.71 32.70
CA ASN A 457 22.46 -28.28 33.01
C ASN A 457 23.22 -27.72 31.79
N TYR A 458 22.81 -26.55 31.29
CA TYR A 458 23.56 -25.76 30.29
C TYR A 458 23.82 -24.33 30.81
N ASN A 459 24.94 -23.71 30.40
CA ASN A 459 25.39 -22.42 30.94
C ASN A 459 25.15 -21.24 29.98
N GLY A 460 24.80 -21.50 28.71
CA GLY A 460 24.49 -20.46 27.73
C GLY A 460 23.96 -21.02 26.41
N THR A 461 23.54 -20.13 25.52
CA THR A 461 23.03 -20.47 24.18
C THR A 461 23.73 -19.64 23.10
N ILE A 462 23.79 -20.17 21.88
CA ILE A 462 24.31 -19.48 20.70
C ILE A 462 23.26 -19.58 19.60
N VAL A 463 22.83 -18.43 19.09
CA VAL A 463 21.90 -18.28 17.98
C VAL A 463 22.68 -17.83 16.76
N SER A 464 22.66 -18.63 15.71
CA SER A 464 23.29 -18.36 14.42
C SER A 464 22.22 -17.97 13.40
N VAL A 465 22.38 -16.79 12.79
CA VAL A 465 21.42 -16.24 11.82
C VAL A 465 22.12 -15.98 10.49
N VAL A 466 21.48 -16.40 9.38
CA VAL A 466 21.92 -16.12 8.01
C VAL A 466 20.74 -15.74 7.11
N SER A 467 20.93 -14.77 6.24
CA SER A 467 19.95 -14.36 5.23
C SER A 467 20.08 -15.17 3.95
N LEU A 468 18.97 -15.76 3.50
CA LEU A 468 18.87 -16.48 2.23
C LEU A 468 18.60 -15.53 1.05
N THR A 469 18.08 -14.32 1.32
CA THR A 469 17.77 -13.32 0.30
C THR A 469 18.99 -12.50 -0.12
N CYS A 470 19.95 -12.29 0.79
CA CYS A 470 21.09 -11.41 0.53
C CYS A 470 21.96 -11.85 -0.67
N GLN A 471 22.12 -13.17 -0.89
CA GLN A 471 22.91 -13.71 -2.02
C GLN A 471 22.19 -13.61 -3.38
N LYS A 472 20.86 -13.50 -3.39
CA LYS A 472 20.06 -13.38 -4.63
C LYS A 472 20.06 -11.94 -5.19
N GLN A 473 20.51 -10.95 -4.42
CA GLN A 473 20.54 -9.54 -4.81
C GLN A 473 21.87 -9.14 -5.45
N LYS A 474 21.83 -8.17 -6.38
CA LYS A 474 23.04 -7.49 -6.87
C LYS A 474 23.64 -6.64 -5.74
N GLU A 475 24.96 -6.56 -5.68
CA GLU A 475 25.69 -5.89 -4.61
C GLU A 475 25.33 -4.40 -4.48
N SER A 476 25.06 -3.71 -5.59
CA SER A 476 24.61 -2.30 -5.61
C SER A 476 23.16 -2.10 -5.12
N GLN A 477 22.36 -3.16 -5.04
CA GLN A 477 20.95 -3.14 -4.62
C GLN A 477 20.76 -3.74 -3.21
N ARG A 478 21.85 -4.12 -2.56
CA ARG A 478 21.86 -4.85 -1.30
C ARG A 478 21.61 -3.90 -0.13
N LEU A 479 20.46 -4.06 0.52
CA LEU A 479 20.06 -3.30 1.71
C LEU A 479 20.44 -4.03 3.01
N GLU A 480 20.48 -5.36 2.98
CA GLU A 480 20.95 -6.19 4.09
C GLU A 480 22.48 -6.15 4.16
N LYS A 481 23.05 -5.76 5.30
CA LYS A 481 24.51 -5.82 5.53
C LYS A 481 24.90 -6.80 6.63
N GLN A 482 24.06 -6.94 7.66
CA GLN A 482 24.43 -7.62 8.90
C GLN A 482 24.37 -9.15 8.82
N TYR A 483 23.32 -9.71 8.22
CA TYR A 483 23.08 -11.16 8.18
C TYR A 483 23.42 -11.81 6.83
N CYS A 484 24.15 -11.10 5.96
CA CYS A 484 24.60 -11.67 4.69
C CYS A 484 25.65 -12.77 4.88
N THR A 485 26.39 -12.69 5.99
CA THR A 485 27.26 -13.74 6.50
C THR A 485 26.65 -14.31 7.78
N GLN A 486 27.06 -15.52 8.15
CA GLN A 486 26.61 -16.15 9.38
C GLN A 486 27.05 -15.33 10.61
N VAL A 487 26.09 -14.90 11.43
CA VAL A 487 26.36 -14.14 12.67
C VAL A 487 25.90 -14.94 13.87
N ASN A 488 26.79 -15.09 14.86
CA ASN A 488 26.53 -15.79 16.10
C ASN A 488 26.23 -14.79 17.24
N SER A 489 25.14 -14.98 17.97
CA SER A 489 24.70 -14.15 19.09
C SER A 489 24.34 -15.01 20.30
N SER A 490 24.55 -14.51 21.52
CA SER A 490 24.08 -15.16 22.75
C SER A 490 22.68 -14.73 23.18
N LYS A 491 22.07 -13.76 22.48
CA LYS A 491 20.72 -13.26 22.76
C LYS A 491 19.66 -14.10 22.04
N SER A 492 18.50 -14.29 22.67
CA SER A 492 17.33 -14.95 22.08
C SER A 492 16.51 -14.05 21.14
N ILE A 493 16.72 -12.74 21.19
CA ILE A 493 16.07 -11.75 20.33
C ILE A 493 16.99 -11.47 19.14
N ILE A 494 16.43 -11.57 17.93
CA ILE A 494 17.09 -11.24 16.68
C ILE A 494 16.64 -9.82 16.29
N GLU A 495 17.59 -8.90 16.20
CA GLU A 495 17.36 -7.48 15.89
C GLU A 495 17.83 -7.17 14.46
N ASN A 496 17.59 -5.96 13.95
CA ASN A 496 18.06 -5.50 12.64
C ASN A 496 17.63 -6.38 11.45
N LEU A 497 16.45 -7.01 11.53
CA LEU A 497 15.86 -7.71 10.41
C LEU A 497 15.36 -6.72 9.35
N VAL A 498 15.54 -7.07 8.08
CA VAL A 498 15.07 -6.28 6.93
C VAL A 498 13.73 -6.83 6.42
N PRO A 499 12.72 -5.96 6.18
CA PRO A 499 11.43 -6.40 5.63
C PRO A 499 11.55 -7.00 4.23
N GLY A 500 10.78 -8.06 3.96
CA GLY A 500 10.80 -8.78 2.67
C GLY A 500 11.96 -9.79 2.52
N ALA A 501 12.87 -9.83 3.47
CA ALA A 501 13.98 -10.78 3.53
C ALA A 501 13.54 -12.13 4.13
N GLN A 502 14.28 -13.18 3.78
CA GLN A 502 14.10 -14.53 4.34
C GLN A 502 15.36 -14.95 5.09
N TYR A 503 15.18 -15.36 6.34
CA TYR A 503 16.27 -15.75 7.23
C TYR A 503 16.19 -17.23 7.57
N GLN A 504 17.36 -17.82 7.80
CA GLN A 504 17.55 -19.14 8.35
C GLN A 504 18.26 -19.01 9.71
N VAL A 505 17.70 -19.66 10.72
CA VAL A 505 18.22 -19.60 12.10
C VAL A 505 18.50 -21.01 12.61
N VAL A 506 19.64 -21.13 13.27
CA VAL A 506 20.10 -22.36 13.92
C VAL A 506 20.54 -22.02 15.35
N MET A 507 20.18 -22.86 16.31
CA MET A 507 20.56 -22.68 17.71
C MET A 507 21.49 -23.79 18.19
N TYR A 508 22.41 -23.41 19.08
CA TYR A 508 23.32 -24.30 19.79
C TYR A 508 23.21 -24.07 21.31
N LEU A 509 23.34 -25.14 22.08
CA LEU A 509 23.48 -25.07 23.55
C LEU A 509 24.96 -25.11 23.93
N ARG A 510 25.35 -24.36 24.97
CA ARG A 510 26.73 -24.27 25.44
C ARG A 510 26.84 -24.74 26.89
N LYS A 511 27.81 -25.61 27.17
CA LYS A 511 28.17 -26.08 28.51
C LYS A 511 29.68 -25.92 28.70
N GLY A 512 30.08 -24.86 29.39
CA GLY A 512 31.50 -24.48 29.52
C GLY A 512 32.12 -24.12 28.16
N PRO A 513 33.27 -24.73 27.77
CA PRO A 513 33.88 -24.52 26.45
C PRO A 513 33.22 -25.34 25.33
N LEU A 514 32.36 -26.31 25.63
CA LEU A 514 31.76 -27.20 24.64
C LEU A 514 30.44 -26.65 24.09
N ILE A 515 30.24 -26.81 22.78
CA ILE A 515 29.04 -26.43 22.03
C ILE A 515 28.35 -27.72 21.56
N GLY A 516 27.07 -27.87 21.87
CA GLY A 516 26.25 -29.02 21.45
C GLY A 516 25.85 -28.99 19.97
N PRO A 517 25.17 -30.03 19.47
CA PRO A 517 24.75 -30.11 18.09
C PRO A 517 23.75 -29.01 17.72
N PRO A 518 23.75 -28.55 16.45
CA PRO A 518 22.79 -27.56 15.97
C PRO A 518 21.36 -28.09 16.03
N SER A 519 20.41 -27.18 16.28
CA SER A 519 18.99 -27.43 16.04
C SER A 519 18.69 -27.64 14.56
N ASP A 520 17.50 -28.17 14.25
CA ASP A 520 17.01 -28.13 12.86
C ASP A 520 16.86 -26.66 12.41
N PRO A 521 17.25 -26.34 11.16
CA PRO A 521 17.21 -24.96 10.69
C PRO A 521 15.76 -24.49 10.53
N VAL A 522 15.43 -23.39 11.19
CA VAL A 522 14.11 -22.76 11.05
C VAL A 522 14.23 -21.61 10.05
N THR A 523 13.40 -21.64 9.01
CA THR A 523 13.32 -20.54 8.05
C THR A 523 12.06 -19.72 8.31
N PHE A 524 12.20 -18.40 8.24
CA PHE A 524 11.07 -17.49 8.32
C PHE A 524 11.33 -16.27 7.43
N ALA A 525 10.26 -15.65 6.97
CA ALA A 525 10.34 -14.46 6.13
C ALA A 525 9.59 -13.31 6.79
N ILE A 526 10.12 -12.10 6.61
CA ILE A 526 9.42 -10.89 7.04
C ILE A 526 8.55 -10.43 5.87
N VAL A 527 7.25 -10.21 6.13
CA VAL A 527 6.32 -9.68 5.11
C VAL A 527 6.85 -8.33 4.62
N PRO A 528 6.92 -8.09 3.29
CA PRO A 528 7.37 -6.81 2.77
C PRO A 528 6.40 -5.69 3.20
N THR A 529 6.87 -4.46 3.33
CA THR A 529 6.08 -3.33 3.86
C THR A 529 5.07 -2.72 2.88
N GLY A 530 4.95 -3.28 1.67
CA GLY A 530 4.06 -2.76 0.61
C GLY A 530 4.58 -1.48 -0.06
N ILE A 531 3.93 -1.06 -1.14
CA ILE A 531 4.23 0.22 -1.79
C ILE A 531 3.63 1.39 -1.00
N LYS A 532 4.15 2.59 -1.23
CA LYS A 532 3.63 3.87 -0.72
C LYS A 532 3.27 4.78 -1.89
N ASP A 533 2.40 5.74 -1.61
CA ASP A 533 2.06 6.84 -2.52
C ASP A 533 1.68 6.39 -3.94
N LEU A 534 0.78 5.40 -4.07
CA LEU A 534 0.23 5.03 -5.38
C LEU A 534 -0.61 6.20 -5.92
N MET A 535 -0.05 6.93 -6.87
CA MET A 535 -0.66 8.06 -7.55
C MET A 535 -1.03 7.71 -8.99
N LEU A 536 -2.10 8.31 -9.48
CA LEU A 536 -2.56 8.17 -10.86
C LEU A 536 -2.65 9.55 -11.50
N TYR A 537 -1.98 9.71 -12.64
CA TYR A 537 -1.99 10.93 -13.45
C TYR A 537 -2.79 10.67 -14.74
N PRO A 538 -3.94 11.34 -14.95
CA PRO A 538 -4.70 11.19 -16.17
C PRO A 538 -4.01 11.91 -17.34
N LEU A 539 -3.81 11.21 -18.46
CA LEU A 539 -3.25 11.82 -19.68
C LEU A 539 -4.34 12.18 -20.70
N GLY A 540 -5.52 11.58 -20.59
CA GLY A 540 -6.62 11.81 -21.52
C GLY A 540 -7.76 10.80 -21.33
N PRO A 541 -8.64 10.65 -22.33
CA PRO A 541 -9.79 9.74 -22.25
C PRO A 541 -9.39 8.25 -22.31
N THR A 542 -8.20 7.93 -22.82
CA THR A 542 -7.77 6.54 -23.11
C THR A 542 -6.45 6.14 -22.44
N ALA A 543 -5.82 7.02 -21.64
CA ALA A 543 -4.51 6.76 -21.06
C ALA A 543 -4.32 7.43 -19.69
N VAL A 544 -3.58 6.73 -18.82
CA VAL A 544 -3.19 7.16 -17.48
C VAL A 544 -1.74 6.75 -17.19
N VAL A 545 -1.10 7.41 -16.24
CA VAL A 545 0.20 7.01 -15.69
C VAL A 545 0.02 6.69 -14.22
N LEU A 546 0.38 5.48 -13.82
CA LEU A 546 0.49 5.11 -12.42
C LEU A 546 1.91 5.38 -11.96
N SER A 547 2.09 5.95 -10.77
CA SER A 547 3.38 6.10 -10.11
C SER A 547 3.27 5.72 -8.65
N TRP A 548 4.29 5.07 -8.11
CA TRP A 548 4.34 4.67 -6.71
C TRP A 548 5.77 4.71 -6.18
N THR A 549 5.89 4.83 -4.87
CA THR A 549 7.17 4.79 -4.16
C THR A 549 7.29 3.48 -3.38
N ARG A 550 8.52 2.99 -3.21
CA ARG A 550 8.80 1.89 -2.27
C ARG A 550 9.44 2.42 -0.99
N PRO A 551 9.22 1.74 0.15
CA PRO A 551 9.96 2.01 1.38
C PRO A 551 11.48 1.80 1.17
N TYR A 552 12.27 2.63 1.83
CA TYR A 552 13.74 2.58 1.77
C TYR A 552 14.30 1.25 2.32
N LEU A 553 13.68 0.74 3.38
CA LEU A 553 14.03 -0.53 4.02
C LEU A 553 13.08 -1.62 3.54
N GLY A 554 13.48 -2.37 2.50
CA GLY A 554 12.67 -3.47 1.97
C GLY A 554 13.29 -4.20 0.78
N VAL A 555 13.30 -5.53 0.85
CA VAL A 555 13.87 -6.45 -0.14
C VAL A 555 12.73 -7.12 -0.92
N PHE A 556 12.70 -6.97 -2.24
CA PHE A 556 11.66 -7.54 -3.11
C PHE A 556 12.15 -7.76 -4.55
N ARG A 557 11.55 -8.74 -5.25
CA ARG A 557 11.91 -9.21 -6.60
C ARG A 557 11.32 -8.34 -7.71
N LYS A 558 10.00 -8.09 -7.67
CA LYS A 558 9.26 -7.39 -8.72
C LYS A 558 7.99 -6.72 -8.18
N TYR A 559 7.49 -5.75 -8.95
CA TYR A 559 6.14 -5.23 -8.83
C TYR A 559 5.20 -5.94 -9.81
N VAL A 560 3.97 -6.17 -9.40
CA VAL A 560 2.89 -6.66 -10.25
C VAL A 560 1.80 -5.61 -10.29
N VAL A 561 1.47 -5.11 -11.49
CA VAL A 561 0.42 -4.11 -11.72
C VAL A 561 -0.80 -4.82 -12.29
N GLU A 562 -1.93 -4.71 -11.60
CA GLU A 562 -3.19 -5.31 -11.97
C GLU A 562 -4.26 -4.23 -12.18
N MET A 563 -5.19 -4.49 -13.09
CA MET A 563 -6.34 -3.64 -13.34
C MET A 563 -7.65 -4.43 -13.21
N PHE A 564 -8.66 -3.76 -12.67
CA PHE A 564 -10.01 -4.26 -12.52
C PHE A 564 -10.97 -3.30 -13.22
N TYR A 565 -11.71 -3.81 -14.19
CA TYR A 565 -12.74 -3.07 -14.91
C TYR A 565 -13.80 -4.03 -15.43
N PHE A 566 -14.96 -3.49 -15.79
CA PHE A 566 -15.97 -4.27 -16.48
C PHE A 566 -15.60 -4.38 -17.95
N ASN A 567 -15.32 -5.59 -18.41
CA ASN A 567 -14.97 -5.87 -19.80
C ASN A 567 -16.24 -6.11 -20.63
N PRO A 568 -16.57 -5.25 -21.61
CA PRO A 568 -17.80 -5.37 -22.39
C PRO A 568 -17.80 -6.59 -23.33
N THR A 569 -16.62 -7.14 -23.69
CA THR A 569 -16.51 -8.30 -24.58
C THR A 569 -16.79 -9.61 -23.84
N THR A 570 -16.33 -9.73 -22.59
CA THR A 570 -16.49 -10.96 -21.78
C THR A 570 -17.66 -10.86 -20.79
N MET A 571 -18.25 -9.67 -20.60
CA MET A 571 -19.32 -9.39 -19.63
C MET A 571 -18.95 -9.77 -18.18
N THR A 572 -17.66 -9.68 -17.83
CA THR A 572 -17.12 -10.01 -16.51
C THR A 572 -16.26 -8.88 -15.94
N SER A 573 -16.13 -8.83 -14.62
CA SER A 573 -15.24 -7.92 -13.90
C SER A 573 -14.29 -8.73 -13.01
N GLU A 574 -13.03 -8.84 -13.41
CA GLU A 574 -11.98 -9.58 -12.69
C GLU A 574 -10.68 -8.77 -12.64
N TRP A 575 -9.80 -9.09 -11.68
CA TRP A 575 -8.46 -8.52 -11.62
C TRP A 575 -7.60 -9.19 -12.68
N THR A 576 -7.00 -8.37 -13.55
CA THR A 576 -6.14 -8.84 -14.64
C THR A 576 -4.76 -8.23 -14.52
N THR A 577 -3.73 -9.06 -14.60
CA THR A 577 -2.33 -8.61 -14.58
C THR A 577 -2.00 -7.92 -15.90
N TYR A 578 -1.53 -6.68 -15.82
CA TYR A 578 -1.16 -5.87 -16.98
C TYR A 578 0.35 -5.80 -17.19
N TYR A 579 1.12 -5.53 -16.11
CA TYR A 579 2.59 -5.46 -16.17
C TYR A 579 3.26 -6.14 -14.98
N GLU A 580 4.42 -6.74 -15.25
CA GLU A 580 5.38 -7.15 -14.23
C GLU A 580 6.67 -6.33 -14.39
N ILE A 581 7.10 -5.64 -13.33
CA ILE A 581 8.23 -4.71 -13.36
C ILE A 581 9.29 -5.21 -12.37
N ALA A 582 10.47 -5.56 -12.84
CA ALA A 582 11.57 -6.01 -11.98
C ALA A 582 11.99 -4.90 -10.98
N ALA A 583 12.45 -5.31 -9.80
CA ALA A 583 12.96 -4.37 -8.80
C ALA A 583 14.18 -3.60 -9.35
N THR A 584 14.15 -2.28 -9.20
CA THR A 584 15.23 -1.37 -9.59
C THR A 584 15.78 -0.64 -8.37
N VAL A 585 16.94 0.01 -8.52
CA VAL A 585 17.54 0.82 -7.44
C VAL A 585 16.61 1.98 -7.08
N SER A 586 15.90 2.54 -8.06
CA SER A 586 14.99 3.67 -7.91
C SER A 586 13.95 3.46 -6.80
N LEU A 587 13.73 4.51 -6.01
CA LEU A 587 12.70 4.54 -4.97
C LEU A 587 11.30 4.74 -5.55
N THR A 588 11.21 5.36 -6.73
CA THR A 588 9.96 5.64 -7.42
C THR A 588 9.91 4.86 -8.72
N ALA A 589 8.77 4.23 -8.98
CA ALA A 589 8.47 3.57 -10.24
C ALA A 589 7.21 4.19 -10.85
N SER A 590 7.12 4.17 -12.19
CA SER A 590 5.95 4.65 -12.91
C SER A 590 5.70 3.83 -14.17
N VAL A 591 4.43 3.63 -14.52
CA VAL A 591 4.03 2.92 -15.73
C VAL A 591 2.90 3.67 -16.44
N ARG A 592 2.98 3.75 -17.76
CA ARG A 592 1.92 4.30 -18.61
C ARG A 592 0.98 3.17 -19.02
N ILE A 593 -0.31 3.35 -18.75
CA ILE A 593 -1.39 2.45 -19.19
C ILE A 593 -2.16 3.16 -20.30
N ALA A 594 -2.28 2.50 -21.45
CA ALA A 594 -2.97 3.01 -22.64
C ALA A 594 -4.13 2.08 -23.04
N ASN A 595 -4.91 2.51 -24.03
CA ASN A 595 -6.07 1.78 -24.57
C ASN A 595 -7.21 1.57 -23.56
N LEU A 596 -7.41 2.53 -22.67
CA LEU A 596 -8.56 2.55 -21.76
C LEU A 596 -9.83 3.02 -22.49
N LEU A 597 -10.98 2.52 -22.06
CA LEU A 597 -12.30 2.96 -22.55
C LEU A 597 -12.64 4.34 -21.95
N PRO A 598 -13.23 5.26 -22.74
CA PRO A 598 -13.62 6.59 -22.25
C PRO A 598 -14.86 6.54 -21.35
N ALA A 599 -14.93 7.45 -20.37
CA ALA A 599 -16.00 7.51 -19.38
C ALA A 599 -16.28 6.16 -18.67
N TRP A 600 -15.23 5.40 -18.38
CA TRP A 600 -15.29 4.06 -17.78
C TRP A 600 -14.60 4.02 -16.41
N TYR A 601 -15.03 3.10 -15.56
CA TYR A 601 -14.48 2.91 -14.22
C TYR A 601 -13.37 1.85 -14.23
N TYR A 602 -12.21 2.21 -13.70
CA TYR A 602 -11.06 1.34 -13.50
C TYR A 602 -10.62 1.36 -12.04
N ASN A 603 -10.14 0.23 -11.53
CA ASN A 603 -9.43 0.14 -10.27
C ASN A 603 -8.07 -0.51 -10.52
N PHE A 604 -7.00 0.09 -10.02
CA PHE A 604 -5.63 -0.37 -10.23
C PHE A 604 -5.04 -0.83 -8.90
N ARG A 605 -4.29 -1.92 -8.92
CA ARG A 605 -3.56 -2.47 -7.76
C ARG A 605 -2.10 -2.66 -8.14
N VAL A 606 -1.19 -2.33 -7.22
CA VAL A 606 0.23 -2.62 -7.38
C VAL A 606 0.74 -3.34 -6.15
N THR A 607 1.29 -4.55 -6.34
CA THR A 607 1.82 -5.40 -5.26
C THR A 607 3.32 -5.61 -5.41
N MET A 608 4.02 -5.76 -4.27
CA MET A 608 5.44 -6.12 -4.21
C MET A 608 5.58 -7.61 -3.89
N VAL A 609 6.39 -8.31 -4.68
CA VAL A 609 6.64 -9.76 -4.53
C VAL A 609 8.08 -10.01 -4.11
N THR A 610 8.32 -10.86 -3.10
CA THR A 610 9.68 -11.18 -2.58
C THR A 610 10.38 -12.32 -3.32
N TRP A 611 11.64 -12.60 -2.95
CA TRP A 611 12.43 -13.76 -3.44
C TRP A 611 12.28 -15.02 -2.59
N GLY A 612 11.32 -15.02 -1.65
CA GLY A 612 11.10 -16.13 -0.73
C GLY A 612 10.44 -17.33 -1.39
N ASP A 613 10.62 -18.50 -0.77
CA ASP A 613 9.98 -19.76 -1.17
C ASP A 613 9.12 -20.28 -0.01
N PRO A 614 7.78 -20.10 -0.01
CA PRO A 614 6.93 -19.54 -1.08
C PRO A 614 7.03 -18.01 -1.21
N GLU A 615 6.71 -17.51 -2.41
CA GLU A 615 6.70 -16.07 -2.69
C GLU A 615 5.67 -15.37 -1.80
N LEU A 616 6.10 -14.32 -1.11
CA LEU A 616 5.23 -13.47 -0.33
C LEU A 616 4.93 -12.20 -1.11
N SER A 617 3.64 -11.87 -1.24
CA SER A 617 3.16 -10.57 -1.70
C SER A 617 2.55 -9.81 -0.52
N CYS A 618 2.85 -8.53 -0.39
CA CYS A 618 2.16 -7.70 0.61
C CYS A 618 1.01 -6.92 0.01
N CYS A 619 -0.08 -7.01 0.78
CA CYS A 619 -1.13 -6.05 1.07
C CYS A 619 -1.97 -5.59 -0.12
N ASP A 620 -3.21 -6.10 -0.17
CA ASP A 620 -4.28 -5.69 -1.09
C ASP A 620 -4.76 -4.24 -0.91
N SER A 621 -4.14 -3.46 -0.02
CA SER A 621 -4.59 -2.11 0.35
C SER A 621 -4.14 -1.01 -0.62
N SER A 622 -3.17 -1.27 -1.50
CA SER A 622 -2.67 -0.31 -2.50
C SER A 622 -3.54 -0.31 -3.77
N THR A 623 -4.83 0.01 -3.62
CA THR A 623 -5.75 0.16 -4.74
C THR A 623 -6.09 1.63 -5.00
N ILE A 624 -6.19 2.01 -6.27
CA ILE A 624 -6.63 3.35 -6.68
C ILE A 624 -7.69 3.25 -7.77
N SER A 625 -8.84 3.90 -7.53
CA SER A 625 -9.93 3.94 -8.48
C SER A 625 -9.91 5.23 -9.31
N PHE A 626 -10.21 5.09 -10.60
CA PHE A 626 -10.20 6.19 -11.55
C PHE A 626 -11.30 6.02 -12.60
N ILE A 627 -11.91 7.14 -12.97
CA ILE A 627 -12.87 7.21 -14.06
C ILE A 627 -12.23 8.00 -15.20
N THR A 628 -12.10 7.38 -16.36
CA THR A 628 -11.52 8.04 -17.54
C THR A 628 -12.37 9.23 -17.99
N ALA A 629 -11.71 10.25 -18.54
CA ALA A 629 -12.41 11.40 -19.09
C ALA A 629 -13.29 11.00 -20.28
N PRO A 630 -14.43 11.68 -20.50
CA PRO A 630 -15.24 11.45 -21.70
C PRO A 630 -14.54 12.00 -22.95
N VAL A 631 -14.93 11.49 -24.12
CA VAL A 631 -14.51 12.04 -25.41
C VAL A 631 -15.22 13.39 -25.64
N ALA A 632 -14.62 14.31 -26.41
CA ALA A 632 -15.30 15.56 -26.76
C ALA A 632 -16.49 15.27 -27.71
N PRO A 633 -17.70 15.76 -27.42
CA PRO A 633 -18.83 15.61 -28.34
C PRO A 633 -18.69 16.54 -29.55
N GLU A 634 -19.38 16.22 -30.64
CA GLU A 634 -19.36 17.00 -31.88
C GLU A 634 -20.74 17.56 -32.21
N ILE A 635 -20.83 18.89 -32.41
CA ILE A 635 -22.11 19.57 -32.73
C ILE A 635 -22.44 19.36 -34.22
N THR A 636 -23.54 18.66 -34.50
CA THR A 636 -23.94 18.24 -35.85
C THR A 636 -24.86 19.26 -36.53
N SER A 637 -25.92 19.75 -35.85
CA SER A 637 -26.84 20.75 -36.41
C SER A 637 -27.28 21.82 -35.40
N VAL A 638 -27.58 23.02 -35.91
CA VAL A 638 -28.13 24.14 -35.14
C VAL A 638 -29.19 24.87 -35.98
N GLU A 639 -30.42 24.98 -35.47
CA GLU A 639 -31.57 25.60 -36.15
C GLU A 639 -32.28 26.58 -35.21
N TYR A 640 -32.69 27.76 -35.71
CA TYR A 640 -33.40 28.77 -34.91
C TYR A 640 -34.80 29.02 -35.49
N PHE A 641 -35.84 28.78 -34.70
CA PHE A 641 -37.23 28.99 -35.11
C PHE A 641 -38.12 29.34 -33.89
N ASN A 642 -39.11 30.23 -34.07
CA ASN A 642 -40.05 30.65 -33.01
C ASN A 642 -39.38 31.09 -31.69
N SER A 643 -38.28 31.84 -31.76
CA SER A 643 -37.52 32.30 -30.57
C SER A 643 -36.86 31.18 -29.75
N LEU A 644 -36.68 29.99 -30.35
CA LEU A 644 -36.02 28.84 -29.75
C LEU A 644 -34.91 28.32 -30.67
N LEU A 645 -33.76 28.02 -30.09
CA LEU A 645 -32.60 27.45 -30.76
C LEU A 645 -32.54 25.94 -30.49
N TYR A 646 -32.63 25.14 -31.55
CA TYR A 646 -32.49 23.68 -31.55
C TYR A 646 -31.05 23.31 -31.86
N ILE A 647 -30.45 22.45 -31.03
CA ILE A 647 -29.05 22.00 -31.16
C ILE A 647 -29.03 20.47 -31.09
N SER A 648 -28.27 19.82 -31.97
CA SER A 648 -28.00 18.38 -31.93
C SER A 648 -26.49 18.07 -32.00
N TRP A 649 -26.07 16.96 -31.41
CA TRP A 649 -24.67 16.52 -31.36
C TRP A 649 -24.53 14.99 -31.39
N THR A 650 -23.32 14.50 -31.61
CA THR A 650 -22.94 13.08 -31.54
C THR A 650 -21.81 12.86 -30.53
N TYR A 651 -21.64 11.62 -30.05
CA TYR A 651 -20.61 11.24 -29.09
C TYR A 651 -20.10 9.83 -29.34
N GLY A 652 -18.79 9.70 -29.56
CA GLY A 652 -18.17 8.42 -29.89
C GLY A 652 -18.59 7.91 -31.28
N ASP A 653 -18.41 6.61 -31.50
CA ASP A 653 -18.84 5.93 -32.73
C ASP A 653 -20.31 5.48 -32.59
N ASP A 654 -21.02 5.28 -33.71
CA ASP A 654 -22.46 4.91 -33.76
C ASP A 654 -22.85 3.64 -32.95
N THR A 655 -21.87 2.87 -32.48
CA THR A 655 -22.03 1.62 -31.70
C THR A 655 -21.73 1.76 -30.21
N THR A 656 -21.43 2.97 -29.72
CA THR A 656 -21.06 3.18 -28.31
C THR A 656 -22.25 3.01 -27.36
N ASP A 657 -22.31 1.87 -26.68
CA ASP A 657 -23.29 1.61 -25.63
C ASP A 657 -22.94 2.38 -24.35
N LEU A 658 -23.81 3.31 -23.96
CA LEU A 658 -23.68 4.13 -22.75
C LEU A 658 -24.24 3.46 -21.49
N SER A 659 -24.74 2.22 -21.57
CA SER A 659 -25.36 1.49 -20.45
C SER A 659 -24.46 1.39 -19.22
N HIS A 660 -23.20 0.97 -19.40
CA HIS A 660 -22.18 0.81 -18.35
C HIS A 660 -21.24 2.03 -18.23
N SER A 661 -21.44 3.06 -19.05
CA SER A 661 -20.67 4.31 -18.99
C SER A 661 -21.00 5.12 -17.73
N ARG A 662 -19.99 5.78 -17.17
CA ARG A 662 -20.07 6.72 -16.04
C ARG A 662 -20.42 8.16 -16.48
N MET A 663 -20.94 8.31 -17.70
CA MET A 663 -21.50 9.56 -18.20
C MET A 663 -22.74 9.96 -17.39
N LEU A 664 -22.78 11.21 -16.91
CA LEU A 664 -23.89 11.73 -16.08
C LEU A 664 -24.90 12.51 -16.93
N HIS A 665 -24.44 13.55 -17.62
CA HIS A 665 -25.28 14.46 -18.39
C HIS A 665 -24.45 15.27 -19.41
N TRP A 666 -25.13 15.93 -20.34
CA TRP A 666 -24.55 16.92 -21.24
C TRP A 666 -24.79 18.32 -20.68
N MET A 667 -23.86 19.24 -20.90
CA MET A 667 -24.04 20.66 -20.57
C MET A 667 -23.91 21.48 -21.84
N VAL A 668 -25.01 22.09 -22.27
CA VAL A 668 -25.05 22.98 -23.41
C VAL A 668 -24.92 24.41 -22.91
N VAL A 669 -23.95 25.14 -23.43
CA VAL A 669 -23.66 26.53 -23.05
C VAL A 669 -23.74 27.39 -24.30
N ALA A 670 -24.48 28.49 -24.19
CA ALA A 670 -24.52 29.58 -25.16
C ALA A 670 -23.95 30.84 -24.49
N GLU A 671 -22.81 31.31 -25.00
CA GLU A 671 -22.08 32.45 -24.45
C GLU A 671 -22.12 33.63 -25.43
N GLY A 672 -23.01 34.60 -25.16
CA GLY A 672 -23.06 35.92 -25.81
C GLY A 672 -22.87 37.03 -24.76
N LYS A 673 -23.53 38.19 -24.92
CA LYS A 673 -23.59 39.23 -23.85
C LYS A 673 -24.24 38.66 -22.57
N LYS A 674 -25.15 37.69 -22.71
CA LYS A 674 -25.69 36.87 -21.60
C LYS A 674 -25.28 35.40 -21.77
N LYS A 675 -24.82 34.78 -20.69
CA LYS A 675 -24.43 33.36 -20.66
C LYS A 675 -25.61 32.49 -20.23
N ILE A 676 -26.05 31.60 -21.12
CA ILE A 676 -27.17 30.67 -20.88
C ILE A 676 -26.62 29.24 -20.84
N LYS A 677 -27.05 28.47 -19.84
CA LYS A 677 -26.62 27.07 -19.64
C LYS A 677 -27.84 26.18 -19.50
N LYS A 678 -27.82 25.01 -20.15
CA LYS A 678 -28.84 23.97 -20.03
C LYS A 678 -28.20 22.60 -19.83
N SER A 679 -28.66 21.89 -18.81
CA SER A 679 -28.27 20.49 -18.59
C SER A 679 -29.24 19.56 -19.33
N VAL A 680 -28.71 18.55 -20.02
CA VAL A 680 -29.48 17.57 -20.79
C VAL A 680 -29.09 16.16 -20.34
N THR A 681 -30.07 15.27 -20.22
CA THR A 681 -29.86 13.89 -19.77
C THR A 681 -28.95 13.11 -20.72
N ARG A 682 -28.14 12.17 -20.20
CA ARG A 682 -27.13 11.44 -20.99
C ARG A 682 -27.66 10.70 -22.22
N ASN A 683 -28.92 10.27 -22.21
CA ASN A 683 -29.55 9.51 -23.31
C ASN A 683 -30.07 10.41 -24.44
N VAL A 684 -30.07 11.74 -24.26
CA VAL A 684 -30.64 12.69 -25.22
C VAL A 684 -29.51 13.54 -25.78
N MET A 685 -29.32 13.48 -27.10
CA MET A 685 -28.26 14.23 -27.81
C MET A 685 -28.80 15.49 -28.50
N THR A 686 -29.91 16.04 -28.00
CA THR A 686 -30.56 17.24 -28.52
C THR A 686 -30.92 18.20 -27.40
N ALA A 687 -30.91 19.50 -27.70
CA ALA A 687 -31.26 20.56 -26.75
C ALA A 687 -32.05 21.68 -27.42
N ILE A 688 -32.85 22.37 -26.61
CA ILE A 688 -33.59 23.58 -27.02
C ILE A 688 -33.22 24.71 -26.06
N LEU A 689 -32.76 25.84 -26.56
CA LEU A 689 -32.40 27.03 -25.79
C LEU A 689 -33.28 28.23 -26.17
N SER A 690 -33.78 28.96 -25.18
CA SER A 690 -34.41 30.27 -25.38
C SER A 690 -33.35 31.36 -25.28
N LEU A 691 -32.91 31.89 -26.41
CA LEU A 691 -31.85 32.90 -26.47
C LEU A 691 -32.46 34.27 -26.83
N PRO A 692 -32.02 35.37 -26.19
CA PRO A 692 -32.42 36.71 -26.62
C PRO A 692 -32.04 36.97 -28.09
N PRO A 693 -32.96 37.48 -28.92
CA PRO A 693 -32.67 37.86 -30.30
C PRO A 693 -31.75 39.09 -30.36
N GLY A 694 -31.00 39.24 -31.46
CA GLY A 694 -30.09 40.36 -31.67
C GLY A 694 -28.70 40.21 -31.06
N ASP A 695 -28.25 39.02 -30.65
CA ASP A 695 -26.92 38.79 -30.09
C ASP A 695 -26.18 37.66 -30.81
N ILE A 696 -24.85 37.58 -30.60
CA ILE A 696 -23.98 36.54 -31.15
C ILE A 696 -23.60 35.58 -30.02
N TYR A 697 -23.90 34.30 -30.20
CA TYR A 697 -23.67 33.26 -29.21
C TYR A 697 -22.58 32.28 -29.66
N ASN A 698 -21.65 32.01 -28.76
CA ASN A 698 -20.72 30.89 -28.84
C ASN A 698 -21.36 29.67 -28.18
N LEU A 699 -21.67 28.65 -28.98
CA LEU A 699 -22.26 27.41 -28.52
C LEU A 699 -21.19 26.35 -28.27
N SER A 700 -21.29 25.69 -27.12
CA SER A 700 -20.48 24.51 -26.79
C SER A 700 -21.34 23.45 -26.10
N VAL A 701 -21.08 22.18 -26.42
CA VAL A 701 -21.65 21.03 -25.72
C VAL A 701 -20.55 20.34 -24.93
N THR A 702 -20.79 20.11 -23.65
CA THR A 702 -19.81 19.49 -22.74
C THR A 702 -20.30 18.14 -22.26
N ALA A 703 -19.51 17.10 -22.49
CA ALA A 703 -19.70 15.79 -21.89
C ALA A 703 -19.24 15.82 -20.42
N CYS A 704 -20.09 15.42 -19.46
CA CYS A 704 -19.77 15.46 -18.03
C CYS A 704 -19.85 14.08 -17.37
N THR A 705 -18.77 13.68 -16.68
CA THR A 705 -18.72 12.54 -15.75
C THR A 705 -18.61 13.05 -14.30
N GLU A 706 -18.53 12.16 -13.32
CA GLU A 706 -18.40 12.53 -11.89
C GLU A 706 -17.14 13.34 -11.58
N ARG A 707 -16.03 13.09 -12.29
CA ARG A 707 -14.71 13.67 -12.01
C ARG A 707 -14.11 14.47 -13.16
N GLY A 708 -14.67 14.41 -14.36
CA GLY A 708 -14.10 15.04 -15.54
C GLY A 708 -15.16 15.54 -16.52
N SER A 709 -14.73 16.41 -17.42
CA SER A 709 -15.58 16.91 -18.50
C SER A 709 -14.76 17.24 -19.73
N ASN A 710 -15.34 17.06 -20.91
CA ASN A 710 -14.70 17.40 -22.18
C ASN A 710 -15.66 18.18 -23.08
N THR A 711 -15.20 19.27 -23.67
CA THR A 711 -16.03 20.25 -24.39
C THR A 711 -15.87 20.10 -25.90
N SER A 712 -16.97 20.24 -26.64
CA SER A 712 -16.95 20.32 -28.10
C SER A 712 -16.18 21.54 -28.58
N MET A 713 -15.83 21.55 -29.88
CA MET A 713 -15.44 22.78 -30.55
C MET A 713 -16.56 23.82 -30.50
N LEU A 714 -16.19 25.10 -30.46
CA LEU A 714 -17.11 26.23 -30.37
C LEU A 714 -17.81 26.47 -31.72
N ARG A 715 -19.13 26.68 -31.69
CA ARG A 715 -19.94 27.03 -32.87
C ARG A 715 -20.60 28.39 -32.70
N LEU A 716 -20.30 29.32 -33.60
CA LEU A 716 -20.86 30.68 -33.60
C LEU A 716 -22.25 30.72 -34.25
N VAL A 717 -23.20 31.40 -33.60
CA VAL A 717 -24.55 31.64 -34.11
C VAL A 717 -24.94 33.10 -33.89
N LYS A 718 -25.30 33.80 -34.97
CA LYS A 718 -25.83 35.18 -34.93
C LYS A 718 -27.35 35.13 -35.01
N LEU A 719 -28.05 35.78 -34.07
CA LEU A 719 -29.52 35.91 -34.11
C LEU A 719 -29.92 37.32 -34.57
N GLU A 720 -30.92 37.41 -35.43
CA GLU A 720 -31.45 38.70 -35.91
C GLU A 720 -32.22 39.44 -34.79
N PRO A 721 -32.17 40.79 -34.73
CA PRO A 721 -32.86 41.58 -33.71
C PRO A 721 -34.38 41.63 -33.94
N ALA A 722 -35.15 41.56 -32.85
CA ALA A 722 -36.61 41.60 -32.92
C ALA A 722 -37.15 43.04 -33.04
N PRO A 723 -38.34 43.24 -33.64
CA PRO A 723 -38.98 44.55 -33.74
C PRO A 723 -39.40 45.09 -32.36
N PRO A 724 -39.35 46.41 -32.12
CA PRO A 724 -39.85 47.03 -30.89
C PRO A 724 -41.31 46.66 -30.60
N LYS A 725 -41.61 46.27 -29.36
CA LYS A 725 -42.95 45.98 -28.87
C LYS A 725 -43.58 47.20 -28.19
N SER A 726 -44.91 47.30 -28.27
CA SER A 726 -45.71 48.32 -27.55
C SER A 726 -45.21 49.76 -27.76
N LEU A 727 -45.17 50.21 -29.02
CA LEU A 727 -44.86 51.59 -29.38
C LEU A 727 -46.04 52.52 -29.00
N PHE A 728 -45.77 53.57 -28.22
CA PHE A 728 -46.74 54.54 -27.73
C PHE A 728 -46.32 55.97 -28.09
N ALA A 729 -47.31 56.86 -28.25
CA ALA A 729 -47.12 58.29 -28.43
C ALA A 729 -47.72 59.06 -27.26
N VAL A 730 -46.87 59.71 -26.46
CA VAL A 730 -47.17 60.47 -25.24
C VAL A 730 -46.75 61.94 -25.40
N ASN A 731 -47.29 62.82 -24.55
CA ASN A 731 -46.98 64.26 -24.55
C ASN A 731 -47.10 64.94 -25.93
N LYS A 732 -48.28 64.82 -26.54
CA LYS A 732 -48.59 65.46 -27.84
C LYS A 732 -48.82 66.96 -27.64
N THR A 733 -47.96 67.80 -28.19
CA THR A 733 -48.12 69.26 -28.21
C THR A 733 -48.52 69.76 -29.60
N GLN A 734 -48.54 71.08 -29.79
CA GLN A 734 -48.79 71.69 -31.11
C GLN A 734 -47.65 71.41 -32.10
N THR A 735 -46.42 71.19 -31.63
CA THR A 735 -45.22 71.07 -32.50
C THR A 735 -44.28 69.93 -32.13
N SER A 736 -44.64 69.09 -31.15
CA SER A 736 -43.82 67.94 -30.74
C SER A 736 -44.64 66.76 -30.25
N VAL A 737 -44.08 65.56 -30.40
CA VAL A 737 -44.63 64.31 -29.86
C VAL A 737 -43.49 63.48 -29.27
N THR A 738 -43.74 62.85 -28.13
CA THR A 738 -42.80 61.91 -27.52
C THR A 738 -43.20 60.47 -27.83
N LEU A 739 -42.30 59.69 -28.41
CA LEU A 739 -42.48 58.25 -28.66
C LEU A 739 -41.79 57.44 -27.58
N LEU A 740 -42.41 56.34 -27.16
CA LEU A 740 -41.90 55.41 -26.15
C LEU A 740 -42.19 53.97 -26.57
N TRP A 741 -41.22 53.06 -26.47
CA TRP A 741 -41.38 51.65 -26.84
C TRP A 741 -40.72 50.72 -25.83
N VAL A 742 -41.08 49.43 -25.91
CA VAL A 742 -40.49 48.35 -25.12
C VAL A 742 -39.70 47.44 -26.05
N GLU A 743 -38.50 47.05 -25.65
CA GLU A 743 -37.63 46.19 -26.45
C GLU A 743 -37.87 44.70 -26.12
N ASP A 744 -37.68 43.85 -27.13
CA ASP A 744 -37.63 42.39 -26.98
C ASP A 744 -36.29 41.88 -27.51
N GLY A 745 -35.28 41.74 -26.66
CA GLY A 745 -33.95 41.27 -27.05
C GLY A 745 -32.83 42.25 -26.71
N ILE A 746 -31.78 42.24 -27.54
CA ILE A 746 -30.60 43.10 -27.40
C ILE A 746 -30.45 43.95 -28.68
N ALA A 747 -30.51 45.26 -28.52
CA ALA A 747 -30.22 46.27 -29.54
C ALA A 747 -29.11 47.20 -29.05
N ASP A 748 -28.26 47.65 -29.98
CA ASP A 748 -27.19 48.61 -29.71
C ASP A 748 -27.71 50.06 -29.84
N PHE A 749 -28.59 50.32 -30.82
CA PHE A 749 -29.27 51.61 -31.02
C PHE A 749 -30.59 51.46 -31.80
N PHE A 750 -31.39 52.53 -31.84
CA PHE A 750 -32.67 52.59 -32.56
C PHE A 750 -32.66 53.71 -33.60
N GLU A 751 -33.35 53.54 -34.72
CA GLU A 751 -33.61 54.61 -35.68
C GLU A 751 -35.10 54.94 -35.72
N VAL A 752 -35.41 56.23 -35.62
CA VAL A 752 -36.79 56.73 -35.63
C VAL A 752 -37.01 57.63 -36.83
N PHE A 753 -38.04 57.34 -37.60
CA PHE A 753 -38.37 58.05 -38.84
C PHE A 753 -39.86 58.40 -38.85
N CYS A 754 -40.19 59.67 -39.05
CA CYS A 754 -41.59 60.12 -39.15
C CYS A 754 -41.85 60.78 -40.50
N HIS A 755 -42.91 60.34 -41.17
CA HIS A 755 -43.36 60.95 -42.43
C HIS A 755 -44.80 61.46 -42.30
N GLN A 756 -45.10 62.60 -42.92
CA GLN A 756 -46.43 63.18 -42.88
C GLN A 756 -47.44 62.31 -43.67
N LEU A 757 -48.61 62.04 -43.09
CA LEU A 757 -49.72 61.35 -43.74
C LEU A 757 -50.51 62.36 -44.61
N GLY A 758 -50.50 62.18 -45.93
CA GLY A 758 -51.34 62.96 -46.87
C GLY A 758 -50.61 63.94 -47.81
N SER A 759 -49.28 64.02 -47.80
CA SER A 759 -48.53 64.75 -48.84
C SER A 759 -48.23 63.84 -50.03
N SER A 760 -48.88 64.08 -51.18
CA SER A 760 -48.55 63.42 -52.45
C SER A 760 -47.36 64.08 -53.18
N ARG A 761 -46.68 65.04 -52.55
CA ARG A 761 -45.43 65.63 -53.06
C ARG A 761 -44.28 65.15 -52.17
N GLU A 762 -43.24 64.62 -52.80
CA GLU A 762 -41.93 64.34 -52.18
C GLU A 762 -41.35 65.62 -51.57
N THR A 763 -41.77 65.96 -50.37
CA THR A 763 -41.13 66.97 -49.53
C THR A 763 -39.97 66.31 -48.81
N LYS A 764 -38.78 66.93 -48.92
CA LYS A 764 -37.49 66.59 -48.26
C LYS A 764 -37.63 65.51 -47.18
N LEU A 765 -37.11 64.32 -47.46
CA LEU A 765 -36.91 63.24 -46.49
C LEU A 765 -36.33 63.83 -45.20
N GLN A 766 -37.08 63.78 -44.11
CA GLN A 766 -36.57 64.11 -42.79
C GLN A 766 -35.61 62.98 -42.40
N GLU A 767 -34.33 63.29 -42.15
CA GLU A 767 -33.32 62.27 -41.87
C GLU A 767 -33.72 61.42 -40.65
N PRO A 768 -33.50 60.09 -40.69
CA PRO A 768 -33.79 59.21 -39.56
C PRO A 768 -32.96 59.64 -38.35
N VAL A 769 -33.62 59.73 -37.19
CA VAL A 769 -32.96 60.11 -35.95
C VAL A 769 -32.48 58.84 -35.25
N SER A 770 -31.18 58.66 -35.12
CA SER A 770 -30.59 57.58 -34.34
C SER A 770 -30.62 57.92 -32.86
N VAL A 771 -31.16 57.01 -32.03
CA VAL A 771 -31.43 57.20 -30.61
C VAL A 771 -30.94 55.98 -29.83
N SER A 772 -30.26 56.20 -28.70
CA SER A 772 -29.80 55.13 -27.81
C SER A 772 -30.75 54.88 -26.61
N SER A 773 -31.82 55.67 -26.49
CA SER A 773 -32.84 55.58 -25.43
C SER A 773 -34.18 55.07 -25.97
N HIS A 774 -34.94 54.35 -25.13
CA HIS A 774 -36.29 53.84 -25.41
C HIS A 774 -37.39 54.93 -25.48
N VAL A 775 -36.99 56.20 -25.37
CA VAL A 775 -37.87 57.37 -25.43
C VAL A 775 -37.21 58.43 -26.31
N VAL A 776 -37.96 59.02 -27.23
CA VAL A 776 -37.51 60.15 -28.05
C VAL A 776 -38.62 61.18 -28.20
N THR A 777 -38.28 62.47 -28.07
CA THR A 777 -39.20 63.57 -28.40
C THR A 777 -38.85 64.13 -29.77
N ILE A 778 -39.81 64.05 -30.69
CA ILE A 778 -39.69 64.57 -32.04
C ILE A 778 -40.31 65.97 -32.05
N SER A 779 -39.47 66.98 -32.18
CA SER A 779 -39.86 68.39 -32.27
C SER A 779 -39.93 68.87 -33.73
N SER A 780 -40.46 70.08 -33.95
CA SER A 780 -40.61 70.71 -35.27
C SER A 780 -41.68 70.09 -36.18
N LEU A 781 -42.69 69.45 -35.59
CA LEU A 781 -43.86 68.95 -36.30
C LEU A 781 -44.85 70.10 -36.58
N LEU A 782 -45.60 70.01 -37.67
CA LEU A 782 -46.62 71.01 -38.02
C LEU A 782 -47.87 70.85 -37.14
N PRO A 783 -48.48 71.93 -36.64
CA PRO A 783 -49.74 71.86 -35.88
C PRO A 783 -50.90 71.29 -36.70
N ALA A 784 -51.81 70.56 -36.04
CA ALA A 784 -52.97 69.93 -36.65
C ALA A 784 -52.68 68.98 -37.84
N THR A 785 -51.52 68.34 -37.88
CA THR A 785 -51.14 67.39 -38.95
C THR A 785 -50.89 65.99 -38.41
N ALA A 786 -51.15 64.98 -39.24
CA ALA A 786 -50.91 63.57 -38.91
C ALA A 786 -49.58 63.10 -39.50
N TYR A 787 -48.81 62.36 -38.71
CA TYR A 787 -47.53 61.74 -39.04
C TYR A 787 -47.60 60.23 -38.79
N ASN A 788 -46.97 59.44 -39.65
CA ASN A 788 -46.71 58.03 -39.43
C ASN A 788 -45.23 57.87 -39.07
N CYS A 789 -44.96 57.36 -37.87
CA CYS A 789 -43.63 57.22 -37.32
C CYS A 789 -43.26 55.75 -37.22
N SER A 790 -42.07 55.36 -37.68
CA SER A 790 -41.49 54.03 -37.52
C SER A 790 -40.30 54.04 -36.57
N VAL A 791 -40.15 52.97 -35.79
CA VAL A 791 -38.97 52.69 -34.97
C VAL A 791 -38.35 51.37 -35.43
N THR A 792 -37.05 51.38 -35.71
CA THR A 792 -36.25 50.21 -36.12
C THR A 792 -35.14 49.96 -35.11
N SER A 793 -34.98 48.72 -34.64
CA SER A 793 -33.88 48.32 -33.74
C SER A 793 -32.68 47.85 -34.55
N PHE A 794 -31.47 48.21 -34.14
CA PHE A 794 -30.22 47.75 -34.76
C PHE A 794 -29.35 47.01 -33.74
N SER A 795 -28.77 45.89 -34.16
CA SER A 795 -27.72 45.17 -33.41
C SER A 795 -26.66 44.64 -34.35
N HIS A 796 -25.37 44.89 -34.06
CA HIS A 796 -24.23 44.42 -34.86
C HIS A 796 -24.45 44.53 -36.39
N ASP A 797 -24.93 45.68 -36.84
CA ASP A 797 -25.27 46.08 -38.22
C ASP A 797 -26.48 45.38 -38.88
N SER A 798 -27.25 44.58 -38.15
CA SER A 798 -28.52 44.03 -38.63
C SER A 798 -29.73 44.88 -38.19
N PRO A 799 -30.59 45.35 -39.11
CA PRO A 799 -31.84 46.02 -38.76
C PRO A 799 -32.95 45.02 -38.43
N SER A 800 -33.84 45.37 -37.49
CA SER A 800 -35.12 44.69 -37.29
C SER A 800 -36.16 45.11 -38.32
N VAL A 801 -37.29 44.41 -38.36
CA VAL A 801 -38.49 44.92 -39.06
C VAL A 801 -38.97 46.21 -38.36
N PRO A 802 -39.36 47.28 -39.09
CA PRO A 802 -39.82 48.53 -38.49
C PRO A 802 -41.23 48.42 -37.88
N THR A 803 -41.42 48.99 -36.69
CA THR A 803 -42.75 49.10 -36.04
C THR A 803 -43.33 50.50 -36.23
N PHE A 804 -44.55 50.61 -36.75
CA PHE A 804 -45.19 51.89 -37.11
C PHE A 804 -46.24 52.36 -36.08
N ILE A 805 -46.38 53.68 -35.91
CA ILE A 805 -47.44 54.33 -35.15
C ILE A 805 -47.93 55.61 -35.85
N ALA A 806 -49.25 55.79 -35.92
CA ALA A 806 -49.86 57.03 -36.40
C ALA A 806 -50.06 58.03 -35.26
N VAL A 807 -49.68 59.28 -35.50
CA VAL A 807 -49.62 60.36 -34.51
C VAL A 807 -50.21 61.64 -35.11
N SER A 808 -50.96 62.41 -34.33
CA SER A 808 -51.47 63.73 -34.72
C SER A 808 -51.11 64.81 -33.71
N THR A 809 -50.74 66.00 -34.18
CA THR A 809 -50.46 67.19 -33.35
C THR A 809 -51.75 67.97 -33.02
N MET A 810 -51.78 68.68 -31.89
CA MET A 810 -52.99 69.35 -31.37
C MET A 810 -53.35 70.65 -32.13
N VAL A 811 -54.66 71.00 -32.15
CA VAL A 811 -55.22 72.23 -32.76
C VAL A 811 -55.14 73.41 -31.78
N THR A 812 -54.96 74.63 -32.29
CA THR A 812 -54.97 75.86 -31.48
C THR A 812 -56.37 76.18 -30.95
N GLU A 813 -56.61 75.96 -29.66
CA GLU A 813 -57.80 76.44 -28.96
C GLU A 813 -57.45 77.41 -27.81
N VAL A 814 -58.40 78.33 -27.58
CA VAL A 814 -58.32 79.53 -26.74
C VAL A 814 -58.47 79.19 -25.25
N ASN A 815 -57.49 79.64 -24.45
CA ASN A 815 -57.46 79.89 -23.00
C ASN A 815 -58.59 79.30 -22.10
N PRO A 816 -58.36 78.13 -21.44
CA PRO A 816 -59.34 77.47 -20.56
C PRO A 816 -59.17 77.79 -19.06
N ASN A 817 -58.81 79.03 -18.69
CA ASN A 817 -58.54 79.41 -17.30
C ASN A 817 -59.77 79.81 -16.45
N VAL A 818 -61.01 79.53 -16.88
CA VAL A 818 -62.22 80.00 -16.16
C VAL A 818 -63.14 78.86 -15.65
N VAL A 819 -62.86 77.59 -15.93
CA VAL A 819 -63.73 76.46 -15.49
C VAL A 819 -63.16 75.68 -14.30
N VAL A 820 -61.86 75.78 -14.01
CA VAL A 820 -61.19 74.98 -12.97
C VAL A 820 -61.32 75.57 -11.55
N ILE A 821 -61.57 76.87 -11.42
CA ILE A 821 -61.64 77.54 -10.11
C ILE A 821 -63.00 77.33 -9.41
N SER A 822 -64.08 77.04 -10.16
CA SER A 822 -65.41 76.81 -9.58
C SER A 822 -65.64 75.36 -9.09
N VAL A 823 -64.88 74.38 -9.60
CA VAL A 823 -65.06 72.96 -9.26
C VAL A 823 -64.22 72.54 -8.05
N LEU A 824 -63.03 73.14 -7.85
CA LEU A 824 -62.17 72.88 -6.68
C LEU A 824 -62.74 73.46 -5.36
N ALA A 825 -63.51 74.55 -5.41
CA ALA A 825 -64.16 75.13 -4.23
C ALA A 825 -65.37 74.29 -3.74
N ILE A 826 -66.06 73.60 -4.65
CA ILE A 826 -67.23 72.75 -4.32
C ILE A 826 -66.78 71.38 -3.80
N LEU A 827 -65.68 70.82 -4.31
CA LEU A 827 -65.12 69.55 -3.82
C LEU A 827 -64.47 69.68 -2.42
N SER A 828 -63.87 70.84 -2.12
CA SER A 828 -63.27 71.10 -0.79
C SER A 828 -64.32 71.21 0.32
N THR A 829 -65.47 71.84 0.03
CA THR A 829 -66.57 71.99 1.00
C THR A 829 -67.34 70.67 1.23
N LEU A 830 -67.44 69.82 0.21
CA LEU A 830 -68.07 68.49 0.32
C LEU A 830 -67.20 67.48 1.11
N LEU A 831 -65.87 67.55 0.95
CA LEU A 831 -64.93 66.67 1.65
C LEU A 831 -64.85 66.99 3.16
N ILE A 832 -64.87 68.28 3.52
CA ILE A 832 -64.88 68.72 4.92
C ILE A 832 -66.22 68.38 5.61
N GLY A 833 -67.34 68.46 4.88
CA GLY A 833 -68.65 68.01 5.36
C GLY A 833 -68.72 66.51 5.61
N LEU A 834 -68.17 65.68 4.71
CA LEU A 834 -68.15 64.22 4.86
C LEU A 834 -67.31 63.76 6.07
N LEU A 835 -66.20 64.47 6.35
CA LEU A 835 -65.29 64.17 7.45
C LEU A 835 -65.88 64.56 8.82
N LEU A 836 -66.65 65.66 8.87
CA LEU A 836 -67.41 66.06 10.07
C LEU A 836 -68.57 65.12 10.38
N VAL A 837 -69.30 64.64 9.36
CA VAL A 837 -70.41 63.70 9.53
C VAL A 837 -69.92 62.33 10.01
N THR A 838 -68.80 61.83 9.47
CA THR A 838 -68.20 60.55 9.89
C THR A 838 -67.63 60.60 11.31
N LEU A 839 -67.01 61.72 11.72
CA LEU A 839 -66.57 61.94 13.11
C LEU A 839 -67.74 62.07 14.10
N ILE A 840 -68.87 62.66 13.70
CA ILE A 840 -70.09 62.72 14.53
C ILE A 840 -70.76 61.34 14.64
N ILE A 841 -70.78 60.52 13.58
CA ILE A 841 -71.31 59.15 13.62
C ILE A 841 -70.45 58.24 14.51
N LEU A 842 -69.12 58.36 14.43
CA LEU A 842 -68.20 57.60 15.29
C LEU A 842 -68.27 58.04 16.77
N ARG A 843 -68.45 59.35 17.03
CA ARG A 843 -68.67 59.88 18.38
C ARG A 843 -70.04 59.49 18.94
N LYS A 844 -71.09 59.39 18.11
CA LYS A 844 -72.45 58.96 18.52
C LYS A 844 -72.52 57.44 18.78
N LYS A 845 -71.75 56.63 18.05
CA LYS A 845 -71.66 55.17 18.25
C LYS A 845 -70.78 54.78 19.46
N HIS A 846 -69.75 55.57 19.76
CA HIS A 846 -68.90 55.39 20.94
C HIS A 846 -69.52 55.92 22.25
N LEU A 847 -70.57 56.76 22.18
CA LEU A 847 -71.31 57.27 23.36
C LEU A 847 -72.58 56.46 23.73
N GLN A 848 -73.00 55.49 22.89
CA GLN A 848 -74.21 54.69 23.13
C GLN A 848 -73.96 53.28 23.73
N MET A 849 -72.71 52.84 23.88
CA MET A 849 -72.38 51.50 24.40
C MET A 849 -71.58 51.51 25.73
N ALA A 850 -71.64 52.61 26.49
CA ALA A 850 -70.97 52.71 27.79
C ALA A 850 -71.95 53.20 28.88
N ARG A 851 -72.89 52.33 29.27
CA ARG A 851 -73.48 52.20 30.61
C ARG A 851 -74.65 51.22 30.59
N GLU A 852 -74.36 49.96 30.91
CA GLU A 852 -75.13 49.15 31.86
C GLU A 852 -74.29 47.92 32.27
N CYS A 853 -74.41 47.57 33.55
CA CYS A 853 -73.66 46.61 34.38
C CYS A 853 -73.44 45.22 33.73
N GLY A 854 -72.45 44.38 34.08
CA GLY A 854 -71.73 44.17 35.33
C GLY A 854 -71.96 42.73 35.84
N ALA A 855 -70.86 42.03 36.17
CA ALA A 855 -70.68 40.72 36.85
C ALA A 855 -69.93 39.70 35.95
N GLY A 856 -68.79 39.09 36.29
CA GLY A 856 -68.00 39.02 37.52
C GLY A 856 -67.46 37.60 37.67
N THR A 857 -66.13 37.39 37.60
CA THR A 857 -65.30 36.32 38.23
C THR A 857 -63.86 36.41 37.67
N PHE A 858 -62.85 36.90 38.42
CA PHE A 858 -61.95 36.21 39.39
C PHE A 858 -61.15 35.05 38.73
N VAL A 859 -59.81 34.87 38.81
CA VAL A 859 -58.68 35.36 39.65
C VAL A 859 -57.36 35.24 38.85
N ASN A 860 -56.35 36.05 39.20
CA ASN A 860 -54.90 35.98 38.89
C ASN A 860 -54.25 34.58 38.89
N PHE A 861 -53.14 34.41 38.17
CA PHE A 861 -51.78 34.27 38.73
C PHE A 861 -50.72 34.08 37.62
N ALA A 862 -49.54 34.66 37.87
CA ALA A 862 -48.31 34.43 37.13
C ALA A 862 -47.50 33.25 37.72
N SER A 863 -46.54 32.75 36.94
CA SER A 863 -45.34 31.96 37.32
C SER A 863 -45.39 30.42 37.33
N LEU A 864 -44.18 29.85 37.18
CA LEU A 864 -43.73 28.45 37.15
C LEU A 864 -43.90 27.73 35.80
N GLU A 865 -42.85 27.37 35.05
CA GLU A 865 -41.62 26.60 35.38
C GLU A 865 -41.89 25.16 35.86
N ARG A 866 -41.27 24.22 35.15
CA ARG A 866 -41.02 22.80 35.45
C ARG A 866 -42.16 21.76 35.33
N ASP A 867 -41.68 20.63 34.85
CA ASP A 867 -42.22 19.27 34.83
C ASP A 867 -43.17 18.87 33.70
N GLY A 868 -42.68 17.89 32.94
CA GLY A 868 -43.27 17.42 31.70
C GLY A 868 -44.37 16.36 31.85
N LYS A 869 -44.73 15.85 30.66
CA LYS A 869 -45.62 14.73 30.30
C LYS A 869 -47.09 15.09 30.02
N LEU A 870 -47.35 15.27 28.70
CA LEU A 870 -48.45 14.74 27.84
C LEU A 870 -49.79 14.32 28.48
N PRO A 871 -50.93 14.60 27.80
CA PRO A 871 -51.55 13.51 27.06
C PRO A 871 -52.15 13.84 25.67
N TYR A 872 -52.24 12.75 24.93
CA TYR A 872 -52.72 12.45 23.59
C TYR A 872 -54.23 12.71 23.46
N ASN A 873 -54.70 13.61 22.58
CA ASN A 873 -55.99 13.52 21.82
C ASN A 873 -56.48 14.82 21.09
N TRP A 874 -55.62 15.77 20.71
CA TRP A 874 -56.06 16.99 19.98
C TRP A 874 -55.44 17.18 18.59
N ARG A 875 -55.19 16.09 17.84
CA ARG A 875 -54.51 16.15 16.52
C ARG A 875 -55.33 15.77 15.28
N ARG A 876 -56.67 15.68 15.30
CA ARG A 876 -57.41 15.20 14.11
C ARG A 876 -58.55 16.05 13.51
N SER A 877 -58.88 17.23 14.04
CA SER A 877 -60.05 17.98 13.52
C SER A 877 -59.77 19.34 12.87
N ILE A 878 -58.52 19.81 12.81
CA ILE A 878 -58.18 21.08 12.13
C ILE A 878 -57.43 20.86 10.79
N PHE A 879 -57.00 19.62 10.50
CA PHE A 879 -56.26 19.28 9.28
C PHE A 879 -57.13 18.92 8.05
N ALA A 880 -58.46 18.90 8.18
CA ALA A 880 -59.36 18.41 7.13
C ALA A 880 -60.07 19.52 6.32
N PHE A 881 -59.93 20.81 6.68
CA PHE A 881 -60.65 21.90 5.99
C PHE A 881 -59.74 22.81 5.16
N LEU A 882 -58.41 22.65 5.21
CA LEU A 882 -57.45 23.52 4.51
C LEU A 882 -56.77 22.84 3.30
N THR A 883 -57.33 21.76 2.76
CA THR A 883 -56.75 21.00 1.63
C THR A 883 -57.51 21.09 0.30
N LEU A 884 -58.44 22.03 0.13
CA LEU A 884 -59.15 22.26 -1.15
C LEU A 884 -58.73 23.57 -1.84
N LEU A 885 -57.51 23.54 -2.40
CA LEU A 885 -57.15 24.00 -3.77
C LEU A 885 -57.20 25.52 -4.14
N PRO A 886 -56.39 25.97 -5.12
CA PRO A 886 -55.15 26.70 -4.80
C PRO A 886 -54.89 27.96 -5.66
N SER A 887 -53.71 28.53 -5.42
CA SER A 887 -52.84 29.28 -6.34
C SER A 887 -52.89 30.82 -6.28
N CYS A 888 -51.66 31.36 -6.26
CA CYS A 888 -51.30 32.77 -6.43
C CYS A 888 -51.48 33.68 -5.22
N LEU A 889 -50.56 33.59 -4.24
CA LEU A 889 -49.96 34.73 -3.50
C LEU A 889 -49.14 34.23 -2.30
N TRP A 890 -48.16 33.36 -2.53
CA TRP A 890 -47.25 32.91 -1.47
C TRP A 890 -45.89 32.51 -2.03
N THR A 891 -45.19 33.45 -2.66
CA THR A 891 -43.77 33.27 -3.06
C THR A 891 -42.80 34.18 -2.31
N ASP A 892 -43.27 35.16 -1.55
CA ASP A 892 -42.36 36.18 -1.01
C ASP A 892 -42.05 36.04 0.49
N TYR A 893 -42.68 35.09 1.20
CA TYR A 893 -42.43 34.85 2.64
C TYR A 893 -41.79 33.51 2.99
N LEU A 894 -41.65 32.59 2.03
CA LEU A 894 -41.01 31.27 2.23
C LEU A 894 -39.60 31.15 1.61
N LEU A 895 -38.98 32.28 1.26
CA LEU A 895 -37.59 32.32 0.76
C LEU A 895 -36.54 32.49 1.89
N ALA A 896 -36.96 32.58 3.15
CA ALA A 896 -36.08 32.93 4.27
C ALA A 896 -35.46 31.73 5.04
N PHE A 897 -35.86 30.47 4.80
CA PHE A 897 -35.36 29.33 5.61
C PHE A 897 -35.14 27.99 4.84
N TYR A 898 -34.48 28.01 3.68
CA TYR A 898 -33.69 26.89 3.03
C TYR A 898 -34.13 25.41 3.30
N ILE A 899 -34.51 24.59 2.31
CA ILE A 899 -33.65 23.66 1.53
C ILE A 899 -34.53 22.96 0.44
N ASN A 900 -34.04 22.84 -0.80
CA ASN A 900 -34.51 21.86 -1.81
C ASN A 900 -33.28 21.06 -2.33
N PRO A 901 -33.29 19.72 -2.41
CA PRO A 901 -32.07 18.91 -2.32
C PRO A 901 -31.49 18.42 -3.67
N TRP A 902 -31.61 19.14 -4.79
CA TRP A 902 -31.05 18.65 -6.08
C TRP A 902 -30.53 19.76 -7.02
N SER A 903 -29.40 20.38 -6.66
CA SER A 903 -28.57 21.14 -7.62
C SER A 903 -27.14 21.30 -7.07
N LYS A 904 -26.22 20.41 -7.47
CA LYS A 904 -24.83 20.38 -6.98
C LYS A 904 -23.85 21.31 -7.71
N ASN A 905 -24.25 22.02 -8.77
CA ASN A 905 -23.29 22.77 -9.61
C ASN A 905 -23.41 24.31 -9.55
N GLY A 906 -24.26 24.85 -8.66
CA GLY A 906 -24.41 26.31 -8.46
C GLY A 906 -23.56 26.93 -7.34
N LEU A 907 -22.79 26.12 -6.59
CA LEU A 907 -22.18 26.54 -5.33
C LEU A 907 -20.70 26.97 -5.41
N LYS A 908 -20.07 26.99 -6.58
CA LYS A 908 -18.63 27.29 -6.72
C LYS A 908 -18.17 28.73 -6.38
N LYS A 909 -19.00 29.57 -5.77
CA LYS A 909 -18.58 30.89 -5.24
C LYS A 909 -19.31 31.34 -3.95
N ARG A 910 -19.79 30.42 -3.11
CA ARG A 910 -20.13 30.81 -1.73
C ARG A 910 -18.93 30.54 -0.84
N LYS A 911 -18.40 31.61 -0.21
CA LYS A 911 -17.46 31.47 0.90
C LYS A 911 -18.15 30.60 1.95
N LEU A 912 -17.53 29.47 2.29
CA LEU A 912 -18.00 28.60 3.36
C LEU A 912 -17.80 29.37 4.68
N THR A 913 -18.89 29.69 5.38
CA THR A 913 -18.91 30.52 6.61
C THR A 913 -19.96 29.99 7.56
N ASN A 914 -19.68 29.99 8.86
CA ASN A 914 -20.63 29.66 9.92
C ASN A 914 -20.37 30.55 11.15
N PRO A 915 -20.83 31.82 11.13
CA PRO A 915 -20.67 32.72 12.27
C PRO A 915 -21.55 32.30 13.45
N VAL A 916 -20.96 32.19 14.64
CA VAL A 916 -21.60 31.81 15.89
C VAL A 916 -21.43 32.95 16.90
N GLN A 917 -22.52 33.38 17.54
CA GLN A 917 -22.45 34.36 18.63
C GLN A 917 -21.71 33.76 19.83
N LEU A 918 -20.88 34.55 20.51
CA LEU A 918 -20.07 34.07 21.63
C LEU A 918 -20.94 33.57 22.80
N ASP A 919 -22.07 34.23 23.06
CA ASP A 919 -23.04 33.79 24.08
C ASP A 919 -23.60 32.39 23.81
N ASP A 920 -23.79 32.04 22.54
CA ASP A 920 -24.31 30.74 22.09
C ASP A 920 -23.20 29.69 21.90
N PHE A 921 -21.93 30.07 22.03
CA PHE A 921 -20.79 29.23 21.64
C PHE A 921 -20.69 27.94 22.46
N ASP A 922 -21.05 27.98 23.75
CA ASP A 922 -21.09 26.80 24.62
C ASP A 922 -22.17 25.79 24.16
N ALA A 923 -23.33 26.28 23.72
CA ALA A 923 -24.40 25.44 23.19
C ALA A 923 -24.03 24.89 21.80
N TYR A 924 -23.39 25.72 20.98
CA TYR A 924 -22.86 25.33 19.67
C TYR A 924 -21.84 24.19 19.80
N ILE A 925 -20.81 24.31 20.65
CA ILE A 925 -19.83 23.24 20.88
C ILE A 925 -20.50 21.95 21.33
N LYS A 926 -21.44 22.02 22.28
CA LYS A 926 -22.16 20.83 22.76
C LYS A 926 -22.96 20.16 21.64
N ASP A 927 -23.52 20.94 20.73
CA ASP A 927 -24.24 20.40 19.58
C ASP A 927 -23.30 19.85 18.50
N MET A 928 -22.15 20.48 18.30
CA MET A 928 -21.10 20.03 17.38
C MET A 928 -20.47 18.69 17.80
N ALA A 929 -20.30 18.49 19.12
CA ALA A 929 -19.69 17.31 19.70
C ALA A 929 -20.63 16.09 19.85
N LYS A 930 -21.93 16.24 19.57
CA LYS A 930 -22.89 15.12 19.62
C LYS A 930 -22.53 14.05 18.59
N ASP A 931 -23.00 12.83 18.87
CA ASP A 931 -22.89 11.68 17.98
C ASP A 931 -21.43 11.39 17.57
N SER A 932 -20.50 11.52 18.53
CA SER A 932 -19.05 11.38 18.32
C SER A 932 -18.49 12.42 17.35
N ASP A 933 -18.71 13.71 17.66
CA ASP A 933 -18.19 14.84 16.89
C ASP A 933 -18.70 14.91 15.43
N TYR A 934 -19.85 14.30 15.12
CA TYR A 934 -20.35 14.14 13.75
C TYR A 934 -20.42 15.46 12.94
N LYS A 935 -20.84 16.56 13.59
CA LYS A 935 -20.92 17.87 12.92
C LYS A 935 -19.56 18.53 12.75
N PHE A 936 -18.60 18.28 13.65
CA PHE A 936 -17.21 18.67 13.43
C PHE A 936 -16.64 17.94 12.23
N SER A 937 -16.85 16.63 12.15
CA SER A 937 -16.40 15.83 11.00
C SER A 937 -17.03 16.34 9.70
N LEU A 938 -18.33 16.65 9.70
CA LEU A 938 -19.03 17.17 8.51
C LEU A 938 -18.42 18.50 8.02
N GLN A 939 -18.23 19.48 8.91
CA GLN A 939 -17.59 20.75 8.54
C GLN A 939 -16.14 20.54 8.07
N PHE A 940 -15.41 19.63 8.71
CA PHE A 940 -14.02 19.35 8.33
C PHE A 940 -13.91 18.65 6.97
N GLU A 941 -14.85 17.78 6.62
CA GLU A 941 -14.97 17.20 5.28
C GLU A 941 -15.25 18.27 4.20
N GLU A 942 -16.07 19.28 4.51
CA GLU A 942 -16.27 20.41 3.59
C GLU A 942 -14.98 21.22 3.36
N LEU A 943 -14.20 21.44 4.42
CA LEU A 943 -12.89 22.11 4.34
C LEU A 943 -11.87 21.35 3.49
N LYS A 944 -11.96 20.02 3.36
CA LYS A 944 -11.06 19.21 2.51
C LYS A 944 -11.23 19.50 1.03
N LEU A 945 -12.36 20.06 0.60
CA LEU A 945 -12.63 20.38 -0.79
C LEU A 945 -12.03 21.73 -1.24
N ILE A 946 -11.60 22.57 -0.29
CA ILE A 946 -11.16 23.93 -0.55
C ILE A 946 -9.73 23.94 -1.10
N GLY A 947 -9.55 24.60 -2.24
CA GLY A 947 -8.25 24.85 -2.86
C GLY A 947 -7.71 23.70 -3.72
N LEU A 948 -8.48 22.62 -3.91
CA LEU A 948 -8.09 21.48 -4.76
C LEU A 948 -7.92 21.85 -6.24
N ASP A 949 -8.61 22.90 -6.72
CA ASP A 949 -8.54 23.38 -8.10
C ASP A 949 -7.60 24.58 -8.30
N ILE A 950 -6.83 24.96 -7.26
CA ILE A 950 -5.86 26.06 -7.33
C ILE A 950 -4.49 25.51 -7.79
N PRO A 951 -3.87 26.09 -8.84
CA PRO A 951 -2.61 25.58 -9.39
C PRO A 951 -1.41 25.81 -8.46
N HIS A 952 -0.42 24.92 -8.59
CA HIS A 952 0.89 24.95 -7.91
C HIS A 952 2.02 24.49 -8.85
N PHE A 953 1.98 24.92 -10.11
CA PHE A 953 2.89 24.53 -11.18
C PHE A 953 4.36 24.77 -10.83
N ALA A 954 4.69 25.89 -10.17
CA ALA A 954 6.07 26.18 -9.78
C ALA A 954 6.61 25.14 -8.77
N ALA A 955 5.75 24.63 -7.90
CA ALA A 955 6.11 23.61 -6.91
C ALA A 955 6.39 22.24 -7.54
N ASP A 956 5.76 21.95 -8.68
CA ASP A 956 5.87 20.67 -9.40
C ASP A 956 7.08 20.60 -10.35
N LEU A 957 7.73 21.74 -10.62
CA LEU A 957 8.93 21.82 -11.43
C LEU A 957 10.00 20.84 -10.91
N PRO A 958 10.67 20.06 -11.79
CA PRO A 958 11.63 19.05 -11.38
C PRO A 958 12.72 19.56 -10.41
N LEU A 959 13.24 20.77 -10.65
CA LEU A 959 14.27 21.43 -9.84
C LEU A 959 13.76 21.84 -8.44
N ASN A 960 12.46 22.05 -8.29
CA ASN A 960 11.85 22.49 -7.03
C ASN A 960 11.39 21.30 -6.15
N ARG A 961 11.36 20.08 -6.69
CA ARG A 961 10.94 18.89 -5.94
C ARG A 961 11.80 18.63 -4.72
N CYS A 962 13.12 18.83 -4.81
CA CYS A 962 14.03 18.68 -3.67
C CYS A 962 13.85 19.79 -2.61
N LYS A 963 13.23 20.92 -2.97
CA LYS A 963 12.93 22.02 -2.05
C LYS A 963 11.63 21.80 -1.25
N ASN A 964 10.90 20.72 -1.52
CA ASN A 964 9.64 20.38 -0.84
C ASN A 964 9.84 19.23 0.14
N ARG A 965 9.58 19.45 1.43
CA ARG A 965 9.66 18.41 2.48
C ARG A 965 8.63 17.31 2.26
N TYR A 966 7.45 17.66 1.73
CA TYR A 966 6.37 16.73 1.44
C TYR A 966 5.87 16.94 0.01
N THR A 967 5.64 15.85 -0.72
CA THR A 967 5.18 15.87 -2.11
C THR A 967 3.72 16.34 -2.25
N ASN A 968 2.94 16.27 -1.18
CA ASN A 968 1.53 16.64 -1.14
C ASN A 968 1.25 17.93 -0.36
N ILE A 969 2.29 18.67 0.06
CA ILE A 969 2.17 19.99 0.69
C ILE A 969 2.94 20.98 -0.16
N LEU A 970 2.25 21.54 -1.14
CA LEU A 970 2.82 22.41 -2.16
C LEU A 970 2.23 23.82 -2.04
N PRO A 971 3.02 24.88 -2.27
CA PRO A 971 2.50 26.24 -2.26
C PRO A 971 1.70 26.52 -3.54
N TYR A 972 0.51 27.12 -3.42
CA TYR A 972 -0.23 27.62 -4.58
C TYR A 972 0.52 28.74 -5.30
N ASP A 973 0.47 28.77 -6.64
CA ASP A 973 1.26 29.70 -7.45
C ASP A 973 0.91 31.17 -7.21
N PHE A 974 -0.36 31.47 -6.93
CA PHE A 974 -0.83 32.85 -6.79
C PHE A 974 -0.39 33.49 -5.46
N SER A 975 -0.23 32.69 -4.41
CA SER A 975 0.09 33.13 -3.05
C SER A 975 1.50 32.75 -2.61
N ARG A 976 2.27 31.99 -3.41
CA ARG A 976 3.63 31.58 -3.06
C ARG A 976 4.54 32.79 -2.87
N VAL A 977 5.45 32.68 -1.91
CA VAL A 977 6.54 33.65 -1.76
C VAL A 977 7.57 33.40 -2.86
N ARG A 978 8.09 34.47 -3.47
CA ARG A 978 9.10 34.40 -4.52
C ARG A 978 10.42 34.96 -4.00
N LEU A 979 11.50 34.23 -4.21
CA LEU A 979 12.85 34.68 -3.90
C LEU A 979 13.42 35.50 -5.07
N VAL A 980 14.18 36.53 -4.76
CA VAL A 980 14.96 37.28 -5.77
C VAL A 980 16.23 36.50 -6.09
N SER A 981 16.47 36.21 -7.37
CA SER A 981 17.68 35.57 -7.90
C SER A 981 18.30 36.41 -9.00
N MET A 982 19.64 36.52 -9.02
CA MET A 982 20.40 37.20 -10.09
C MET A 982 20.59 36.31 -11.33
N ASN A 983 20.42 34.99 -11.18
CA ASN A 983 20.53 34.01 -12.27
C ASN A 983 19.13 33.68 -12.79
N GLU A 984 18.95 33.68 -14.12
CA GLU A 984 17.72 33.27 -14.82
C GLU A 984 17.51 31.74 -14.80
N GLU A 985 17.90 31.08 -13.71
CA GLU A 985 17.82 29.64 -13.57
C GLU A 985 16.40 29.24 -13.12
N GLU A 986 15.80 28.28 -13.82
CA GLU A 986 14.42 27.84 -13.57
C GLU A 986 14.30 27.26 -12.14
N GLY A 987 13.39 27.81 -11.33
CA GLY A 987 13.21 27.41 -9.92
C GLY A 987 14.12 28.12 -8.90
N ALA A 988 14.93 29.09 -9.32
CA ALA A 988 15.72 29.91 -8.40
C ALA A 988 14.83 30.80 -7.49
N ASP A 989 13.65 31.21 -7.97
CA ASP A 989 12.69 32.03 -7.21
C ASP A 989 11.84 31.23 -6.21
N TYR A 990 12.06 29.92 -6.10
CA TYR A 990 11.17 29.02 -5.40
C TYR A 990 11.57 28.75 -3.96
N ILE A 991 10.59 28.89 -3.07
CA ILE A 991 10.58 28.37 -1.70
C ILE A 991 9.18 27.85 -1.36
N ASN A 992 9.07 26.79 -0.55
CA ASN A 992 7.78 26.26 -0.11
C ASN A 992 7.16 27.12 0.99
N ALA A 993 6.62 28.27 0.60
CA ALA A 993 5.99 29.23 1.48
C ALA A 993 4.84 29.97 0.78
N ASN A 994 3.78 30.32 1.52
CA ASN A 994 2.67 31.14 1.02
C ASN A 994 2.37 32.31 1.95
N TYR A 995 1.97 33.44 1.38
CA TYR A 995 1.33 34.51 2.13
C TYR A 995 -0.05 34.06 2.62
N ILE A 996 -0.33 34.28 3.90
CA ILE A 996 -1.63 34.02 4.52
C ILE A 996 -2.19 35.33 5.07
N PRO A 997 -3.48 35.63 4.80
CA PRO A 997 -4.15 36.78 5.40
C PRO A 997 -4.24 36.65 6.91
N GLY A 998 -4.02 37.76 7.59
CA GLY A 998 -4.27 37.90 9.01
C GLY A 998 -5.46 38.79 9.32
N TYR A 999 -5.51 39.24 10.57
CA TYR A 999 -6.57 40.11 11.05
C TYR A 999 -6.35 41.57 10.59
N ASN A 1000 -5.10 41.99 10.45
CA ASN A 1000 -4.70 43.36 10.19
C ASN A 1000 -4.24 43.59 8.74
N SER A 1001 -3.76 42.54 8.06
CA SER A 1001 -3.19 42.65 6.70
C SER A 1001 -3.46 41.41 5.83
N PRO A 1002 -3.67 41.56 4.51
CA PRO A 1002 -3.81 40.43 3.58
C PRO A 1002 -2.53 39.60 3.42
N GLN A 1003 -1.37 40.13 3.83
CA GLN A 1003 -0.07 39.44 3.81
C GLN A 1003 0.59 39.51 5.20
N GLU A 1004 -0.21 39.30 6.26
CA GLU A 1004 0.29 39.39 7.65
C GLU A 1004 1.24 38.24 8.01
N TYR A 1005 1.04 37.06 7.41
CA TYR A 1005 1.88 35.89 7.68
C TYR A 1005 2.48 35.32 6.41
N ILE A 1006 3.63 34.65 6.59
CA ILE A 1006 4.18 33.69 5.64
C ILE A 1006 4.15 32.32 6.31
N ALA A 1007 3.30 31.41 5.81
CA ALA A 1007 3.29 30.03 6.24
C ALA A 1007 4.27 29.22 5.38
N THR A 1008 5.31 28.66 5.99
CA THR A 1008 6.36 27.89 5.32
C THR A 1008 6.60 26.54 5.98
N GLN A 1009 7.19 25.60 5.24
CA GLN A 1009 7.66 24.34 5.83
C GLN A 1009 8.84 24.58 6.78
N GLY A 1010 9.08 23.63 7.70
CA GLY A 1010 10.32 23.59 8.46
C GLY A 1010 11.51 23.40 7.51
N PRO A 1011 12.50 24.32 7.49
CA PRO A 1011 13.60 24.26 6.54
C PRO A 1011 14.28 22.90 6.48
N LEU A 1012 14.62 22.48 5.26
CA LEU A 1012 15.48 21.33 5.01
C LEU A 1012 16.95 21.78 5.02
N PRO A 1013 17.90 20.85 5.17
CA PRO A 1013 19.32 21.16 4.99
C PRO A 1013 19.61 21.90 3.68
N GLU A 1014 18.94 21.48 2.60
CA GLU A 1014 19.10 22.04 1.25
C GLU A 1014 18.42 23.41 1.08
N THR A 1015 17.45 23.75 1.92
CA THR A 1015 16.63 24.97 1.78
C THR A 1015 16.80 25.97 2.92
N ARG A 1016 17.73 25.75 3.87
CA ARG A 1016 17.97 26.70 4.98
C ARG A 1016 18.49 28.06 4.49
N ASN A 1017 19.28 28.06 3.40
CA ASN A 1017 19.78 29.28 2.78
C ASN A 1017 18.63 30.05 2.12
N ASP A 1018 17.77 29.34 1.38
CA ASP A 1018 16.55 29.90 0.78
C ASP A 1018 15.61 30.50 1.84
N PHE A 1019 15.50 29.84 3.00
CA PHE A 1019 14.71 30.33 4.14
C PHE A 1019 15.24 31.65 4.69
N TRP A 1020 16.54 31.76 4.97
CA TRP A 1020 17.11 33.03 5.44
C TRP A 1020 17.02 34.13 4.38
N LYS A 1021 17.19 33.78 3.09
CA LYS A 1021 16.95 34.70 1.96
C LYS A 1021 15.52 35.23 1.98
N MET A 1022 14.54 34.36 2.21
CA MET A 1022 13.14 34.77 2.37
C MET A 1022 12.97 35.74 3.55
N VAL A 1023 13.50 35.41 4.73
CA VAL A 1023 13.36 36.22 5.95
C VAL A 1023 13.89 37.64 5.73
N LEU A 1024 15.07 37.77 5.11
CA LEU A 1024 15.67 39.06 4.79
C LEU A 1024 14.87 39.81 3.71
N GLN A 1025 14.61 39.17 2.56
CA GLN A 1025 13.94 39.82 1.42
C GLN A 1025 12.52 40.27 1.76
N GLN A 1026 11.80 39.50 2.59
CA GLN A 1026 10.45 39.85 3.03
C GLN A 1026 10.44 40.78 4.24
N LYS A 1027 11.61 41.17 4.76
CA LYS A 1027 11.76 42.01 5.97
C LYS A 1027 10.99 41.45 7.16
N SER A 1028 11.02 40.12 7.31
CA SER A 1028 10.33 39.41 8.38
C SER A 1028 11.14 39.53 9.67
N GLN A 1029 10.60 40.26 10.65
CA GLN A 1029 11.24 40.47 11.95
C GLN A 1029 10.83 39.43 13.00
N ILE A 1030 9.89 38.54 12.68
CA ILE A 1030 9.38 37.53 13.60
C ILE A 1030 9.31 36.18 12.89
N ILE A 1031 9.94 35.18 13.49
CA ILE A 1031 9.81 33.77 13.13
C ILE A 1031 9.12 33.03 14.28
N VAL A 1032 8.12 32.23 13.94
CA VAL A 1032 7.40 31.37 14.89
C VAL A 1032 7.60 29.91 14.45
N MET A 1033 8.28 29.14 15.30
CA MET A 1033 8.54 27.72 15.15
C MET A 1033 7.64 26.94 16.11
N LEU A 1034 6.87 25.98 15.59
CA LEU A 1034 5.88 25.20 16.36
C LEU A 1034 6.23 23.71 16.41
N THR A 1035 7.51 23.38 16.41
CA THR A 1035 8.01 22.00 16.40
C THR A 1035 9.41 21.96 16.96
N GLN A 1036 9.80 20.86 17.60
CA GLN A 1036 11.21 20.60 17.84
C GLN A 1036 11.86 20.08 16.55
N CYS A 1037 13.18 20.26 16.36
CA CYS A 1037 13.87 19.76 15.17
C CYS A 1037 13.67 18.24 14.99
N ASN A 1038 13.66 17.51 16.11
CA ASN A 1038 13.41 16.07 16.16
C ASN A 1038 12.32 15.75 17.18
N GLU A 1039 11.31 15.00 16.77
CA GLU A 1039 10.26 14.50 17.67
C GLU A 1039 10.15 12.98 17.50
N LYS A 1040 10.22 12.22 18.61
CA LYS A 1040 10.24 10.74 18.60
C LYS A 1040 11.20 10.13 17.57
N ARG A 1041 12.43 10.68 17.47
CA ARG A 1041 13.48 10.26 16.52
C ARG A 1041 13.13 10.48 15.03
N ARG A 1042 12.13 11.30 14.72
CA ARG A 1042 11.81 11.72 13.35
C ARG A 1042 12.19 13.19 13.17
N VAL A 1043 12.94 13.47 12.11
CA VAL A 1043 13.30 14.83 11.72
C VAL A 1043 12.05 15.58 11.26
N LYS A 1044 11.77 16.72 11.89
CA LYS A 1044 10.66 17.63 11.54
C LYS A 1044 11.18 18.92 10.91
N CYS A 1045 12.34 19.39 11.36
CA CYS A 1045 12.97 20.63 10.91
C CYS A 1045 14.49 20.49 11.00
N ASP A 1046 15.23 21.08 10.06
CA ASP A 1046 16.67 21.32 10.23
C ASP A 1046 16.89 22.35 11.35
N HIS A 1047 18.02 22.26 12.04
CA HIS A 1047 18.43 23.30 13.00
C HIS A 1047 19.07 24.46 12.21
N TYR A 1048 18.22 25.25 11.56
CA TYR A 1048 18.64 26.26 10.59
C TYR A 1048 19.23 27.53 11.22
N TRP A 1049 19.39 27.59 12.54
CA TRP A 1049 19.95 28.73 13.28
C TRP A 1049 21.24 28.33 14.03
N PRO A 1050 22.05 29.31 14.51
CA PRO A 1050 23.27 29.02 15.25
C PRO A 1050 23.02 28.26 16.57
N PHE A 1051 23.94 27.36 16.93
CA PHE A 1051 23.94 26.69 18.24
C PHE A 1051 24.57 27.55 19.35
N THR A 1052 25.38 28.53 18.96
CA THR A 1052 26.16 29.39 19.86
C THR A 1052 25.99 30.85 19.43
N GLU A 1053 26.58 31.77 20.19
CA GLU A 1053 26.62 33.19 19.86
C GLU A 1053 27.50 33.49 18.63
N GLU A 1054 28.28 32.52 18.15
CA GLU A 1054 29.14 32.71 16.97
C GLU A 1054 28.31 32.93 15.69
N PRO A 1055 28.61 33.98 14.91
CA PRO A 1055 27.94 34.22 13.64
C PRO A 1055 28.18 33.09 12.64
N ILE A 1056 27.10 32.52 12.08
CA ILE A 1056 27.17 31.44 11.08
C ILE A 1056 26.62 31.92 9.74
N ALA A 1057 27.34 31.61 8.65
CA ALA A 1057 26.95 31.93 7.29
C ALA A 1057 26.01 30.86 6.68
N TYR A 1058 24.82 31.29 6.26
CA TYR A 1058 23.82 30.51 5.54
C TYR A 1058 23.71 31.00 4.09
N GLY A 1059 24.64 30.53 3.25
CA GLY A 1059 24.83 31.10 1.92
C GLY A 1059 25.42 32.50 2.04
N ASP A 1060 24.71 33.51 1.53
CA ASP A 1060 25.17 34.89 1.52
C ASP A 1060 24.77 35.68 2.79
N ILE A 1061 23.91 35.10 3.63
CA ILE A 1061 23.38 35.75 4.83
C ILE A 1061 24.09 35.17 6.04
N THR A 1062 24.68 36.02 6.86
CA THR A 1062 25.23 35.62 8.15
C THR A 1062 24.18 35.86 9.24
N VAL A 1063 24.10 34.94 10.20
CA VAL A 1063 23.12 34.95 11.30
C VAL A 1063 23.89 34.81 12.61
N GLU A 1064 23.72 35.80 13.48
CA GLU A 1064 24.33 35.88 14.81
C GLU A 1064 23.22 35.78 15.86
N MET A 1065 23.43 34.96 16.90
CA MET A 1065 22.52 34.85 18.04
C MET A 1065 22.95 35.80 19.14
N LEU A 1066 22.17 36.86 19.36
CA LEU A 1066 22.47 37.90 20.35
C LEU A 1066 22.02 37.52 21.76
N SER A 1067 20.92 36.77 21.87
CA SER A 1067 20.40 36.30 23.15
C SER A 1067 19.45 35.12 22.96
N GLU A 1068 19.41 34.23 23.96
CA GLU A 1068 18.49 33.10 24.06
C GLU A 1068 17.89 33.07 25.47
N ASP A 1069 16.56 32.96 25.56
CA ASP A 1069 15.80 32.82 26.80
C ASP A 1069 14.90 31.57 26.67
N GLU A 1070 15.20 30.53 27.45
CA GLU A 1070 14.46 29.26 27.45
C GLU A 1070 13.49 29.21 28.63
N GLN A 1071 12.23 28.90 28.31
CA GLN A 1071 11.14 28.64 29.26
C GLN A 1071 10.69 27.18 29.12
N ASP A 1072 9.83 26.72 30.03
CA ASP A 1072 9.35 25.32 30.04
C ASP A 1072 8.70 24.91 28.70
N ASP A 1073 7.85 25.77 28.14
CA ASP A 1073 7.03 25.45 26.96
C ASP A 1073 7.50 26.11 25.65
N TRP A 1074 8.45 27.04 25.72
CA TRP A 1074 9.00 27.73 24.55
C TRP A 1074 10.39 28.33 24.78
N ALA A 1075 11.08 28.65 23.69
CA ALA A 1075 12.32 29.43 23.71
C ALA A 1075 12.20 30.68 22.85
N CYS A 1076 12.83 31.77 23.29
CA CYS A 1076 12.89 33.06 22.61
C CYS A 1076 14.34 33.36 22.24
N ARG A 1077 14.63 33.56 20.94
CA ARG A 1077 15.96 33.91 20.44
C ARG A 1077 15.92 35.25 19.73
N HIS A 1078 16.95 36.05 19.91
CA HIS A 1078 17.16 37.29 19.18
C HIS A 1078 18.32 37.09 18.21
N PHE A 1079 18.01 37.16 16.91
CA PHE A 1079 19.01 37.04 15.85
C PHE A 1079 19.28 38.38 15.22
N ARG A 1080 20.54 38.62 14.89
CA ARG A 1080 20.95 39.63 13.92
C ARG A 1080 21.34 38.95 12.63
N ILE A 1081 20.70 39.34 11.54
CA ILE A 1081 21.03 38.84 10.21
C ILE A 1081 21.67 39.95 9.39
N ASN A 1082 22.72 39.61 8.64
CA ASN A 1082 23.45 40.53 7.79
C ASN A 1082 23.68 39.96 6.38
N TYR A 1083 23.52 40.82 5.38
CA TYR A 1083 23.86 40.56 3.99
C TYR A 1083 24.61 41.79 3.45
N ALA A 1084 25.91 41.64 3.22
CA ALA A 1084 26.80 42.77 2.94
C ALA A 1084 26.63 43.89 3.99
N ASP A 1085 26.10 45.05 3.58
CA ASP A 1085 25.86 46.22 4.44
C ASP A 1085 24.45 46.27 5.05
N GLU A 1086 23.52 45.41 4.62
CA GLU A 1086 22.16 45.36 5.16
C GLU A 1086 22.12 44.53 6.44
N MET A 1087 21.62 45.13 7.53
CA MET A 1087 21.42 44.46 8.83
C MET A 1087 19.95 44.49 9.23
N GLN A 1088 19.45 43.37 9.77
CA GLN A 1088 18.10 43.22 10.27
C GLN A 1088 18.08 42.40 11.55
N ASP A 1089 17.34 42.87 12.57
CA ASP A 1089 17.10 42.13 13.80
C ASP A 1089 15.81 41.31 13.68
N VAL A 1090 15.84 40.04 14.12
CA VAL A 1090 14.77 39.06 13.99
C VAL A 1090 14.54 38.35 15.33
N MET A 1091 13.31 38.37 15.82
CA MET A 1091 12.90 37.58 16.99
C MET A 1091 12.41 36.21 16.54
N HIS A 1092 12.91 35.16 17.15
CA HIS A 1092 12.53 33.78 16.88
C HIS A 1092 11.88 33.15 18.11
N PHE A 1093 10.61 32.78 17.98
CA PHE A 1093 9.80 32.17 19.03
C PHE A 1093 9.58 30.70 18.71
N ASN A 1094 10.07 29.80 19.55
CA ASN A 1094 9.94 28.36 19.36
C ASN A 1094 9.08 27.72 20.44
N TYR A 1095 7.88 27.28 20.10
CA TYR A 1095 7.03 26.52 21.02
C TYR A 1095 7.43 25.03 21.01
N THR A 1096 7.94 24.56 22.15
CA THR A 1096 8.56 23.23 22.31
C THR A 1096 7.61 22.19 22.92
N ALA A 1097 6.50 22.61 23.54
CA ALA A 1097 5.56 21.75 24.24
C ALA A 1097 4.41 21.17 23.39
N TRP A 1098 4.47 21.26 22.05
CA TRP A 1098 3.40 20.69 21.21
C TRP A 1098 3.52 19.16 21.13
N PRO A 1099 2.47 18.38 21.48
CA PRO A 1099 2.54 16.92 21.42
C PRO A 1099 2.69 16.36 19.99
N ASP A 1100 3.40 15.25 19.84
CA ASP A 1100 3.69 14.63 18.54
C ASP A 1100 2.48 13.90 17.89
N HIS A 1101 1.50 13.45 18.69
CA HIS A 1101 0.18 13.00 18.21
C HIS A 1101 -0.91 13.69 19.03
N GLY A 1102 -1.98 14.10 18.36
CA GLY A 1102 -3.09 14.80 19.01
C GLY A 1102 -2.91 16.31 19.06
N VAL A 1103 -3.68 16.91 19.97
CA VAL A 1103 -3.70 18.34 20.27
C VAL A 1103 -3.30 18.57 21.73
N PRO A 1104 -2.81 19.76 22.08
CA PRO A 1104 -2.50 20.09 23.47
C PRO A 1104 -3.68 19.80 24.41
N THR A 1105 -3.42 19.25 25.60
CA THR A 1105 -4.45 19.02 26.64
C THR A 1105 -5.02 20.36 27.17
N ALA A 1106 -6.07 20.36 28.00
CA ALA A 1106 -6.66 21.60 28.53
C ALA A 1106 -5.64 22.55 29.20
N ASN A 1107 -4.68 22.00 29.96
CA ASN A 1107 -3.59 22.80 30.56
C ASN A 1107 -2.63 23.35 29.49
N ALA A 1108 -2.40 22.60 28.41
CA ALA A 1108 -1.56 23.02 27.31
C ALA A 1108 -2.29 23.95 26.30
N ALA A 1109 -3.63 23.98 26.31
CA ALA A 1109 -4.43 24.99 25.62
C ALA A 1109 -4.21 26.39 26.22
N GLU A 1110 -4.08 26.47 27.54
CA GLU A 1110 -3.71 27.71 28.22
C GLU A 1110 -2.28 28.14 27.85
N SER A 1111 -1.32 27.21 27.86
CA SER A 1111 0.07 27.47 27.48
C SER A 1111 0.21 28.02 26.04
N ILE A 1112 -0.42 27.37 25.05
CA ILE A 1112 -0.36 27.88 23.67
C ILE A 1112 -1.04 29.25 23.53
N LEU A 1113 -2.11 29.54 24.27
CA LEU A 1113 -2.75 30.85 24.25
C LEU A 1113 -1.84 31.94 24.84
N GLN A 1114 -1.08 31.62 25.88
CA GLN A 1114 -0.07 32.52 26.44
C GLN A 1114 1.06 32.78 25.43
N PHE A 1115 1.56 31.73 24.78
CA PHE A 1115 2.54 31.84 23.70
C PHE A 1115 2.03 32.73 22.56
N VAL A 1116 0.83 32.47 22.06
CA VAL A 1116 0.17 33.28 21.00
C VAL A 1116 0.05 34.75 21.44
N HIS A 1117 -0.39 35.00 22.67
CA HIS A 1117 -0.51 36.35 23.20
C HIS A 1117 0.86 37.07 23.22
N MET A 1118 1.90 36.40 23.72
CA MET A 1118 3.25 36.95 23.80
C MET A 1118 3.82 37.29 22.41
N VAL A 1119 3.72 36.38 21.44
CA VAL A 1119 4.14 36.63 20.05
C VAL A 1119 3.37 37.82 19.47
N ARG A 1120 2.05 37.90 19.70
CA ARG A 1120 1.23 39.01 19.22
C ARG A 1120 1.62 40.36 19.83
N GLN A 1121 2.02 40.41 21.11
CA GLN A 1121 2.52 41.66 21.70
C GLN A 1121 3.83 42.11 21.05
N GLN A 1122 4.72 41.16 20.68
CA GLN A 1122 5.92 41.49 19.91
C GLN A 1122 5.57 41.93 18.49
N ALA A 1123 4.62 41.27 17.83
CA ALA A 1123 4.18 41.60 16.48
C ALA A 1123 3.65 43.03 16.33
N LYS A 1124 3.03 43.59 17.38
CA LYS A 1124 2.61 45.01 17.39
C LYS A 1124 3.77 46.00 17.30
N LYS A 1125 4.97 45.59 17.73
CA LYS A 1125 6.19 46.42 17.72
C LYS A 1125 7.00 46.24 16.44
N SER A 1126 6.80 45.14 15.74
CA SER A 1126 7.54 44.76 14.54
C SER A 1126 6.81 45.16 13.25
N LYS A 1127 7.55 45.25 12.15
CA LYS A 1127 7.03 45.48 10.80
C LYS A 1127 7.36 44.28 9.90
N GLY A 1128 6.62 44.13 8.81
CA GLY A 1128 6.76 43.02 7.86
C GLY A 1128 5.89 41.81 8.23
N PRO A 1129 5.88 40.76 7.37
CA PRO A 1129 5.12 39.55 7.59
C PRO A 1129 5.74 38.71 8.70
N MET A 1130 4.91 38.03 9.49
CA MET A 1130 5.35 37.04 10.47
C MET A 1130 5.56 35.69 9.78
N THR A 1131 6.78 35.17 9.83
CA THR A 1131 7.11 33.86 9.27
C THR A 1131 6.71 32.79 10.28
N VAL A 1132 5.82 31.87 9.91
CA VAL A 1132 5.31 30.81 10.79
C VAL A 1132 5.56 29.46 10.16
N HIS A 1133 6.18 28.53 10.89
CA HIS A 1133 6.44 27.19 10.40
C HIS A 1133 6.28 26.12 11.49
N CYS A 1134 6.16 24.88 11.03
CA CYS A 1134 6.26 23.69 11.84
C CYS A 1134 7.10 22.65 11.07
N SER A 1135 6.60 21.43 10.86
CA SER A 1135 7.19 20.48 9.92
C SER A 1135 6.71 20.76 8.49
N ALA A 1136 5.41 20.56 8.22
CA ALA A 1136 4.81 20.78 6.90
C ALA A 1136 4.41 22.24 6.62
N GLY A 1137 4.31 23.07 7.67
CA GLY A 1137 3.84 24.45 7.53
C GLY A 1137 2.34 24.57 7.26
N VAL A 1138 1.52 23.62 7.73
CA VAL A 1138 0.06 23.62 7.49
C VAL A 1138 -0.77 23.32 8.75
N GLY A 1139 -0.44 22.26 9.50
CA GLY A 1139 -1.23 21.83 10.66
C GLY A 1139 -1.10 22.77 11.85
N ARG A 1140 -0.03 22.60 12.65
CA ARG A 1140 0.28 23.47 13.81
C ARG A 1140 0.36 24.95 13.40
N THR A 1141 0.96 25.24 12.25
CA THR A 1141 1.02 26.58 11.64
C THR A 1141 -0.36 27.19 11.43
N GLY A 1142 -1.29 26.45 10.82
CA GLY A 1142 -2.66 26.93 10.64
C GLY A 1142 -3.41 27.08 11.94
N THR A 1143 -3.19 26.19 12.92
CA THR A 1143 -3.78 26.31 14.26
C THR A 1143 -3.28 27.58 14.97
N PHE A 1144 -1.97 27.85 14.98
CA PHE A 1144 -1.41 29.07 15.58
C PHE A 1144 -1.98 30.33 14.92
N ILE A 1145 -1.99 30.40 13.59
CA ILE A 1145 -2.55 31.55 12.85
C ILE A 1145 -4.04 31.72 13.15
N ALA A 1146 -4.80 30.63 13.22
CA ALA A 1146 -6.22 30.71 13.59
C ALA A 1146 -6.40 31.27 15.00
N LEU A 1147 -5.66 30.75 15.99
CA LEU A 1147 -5.75 31.20 17.38
C LEU A 1147 -5.35 32.67 17.52
N ASP A 1148 -4.27 33.10 16.87
CA ASP A 1148 -3.82 34.49 16.89
C ASP A 1148 -4.85 35.46 16.28
N ARG A 1149 -5.45 35.08 15.15
CA ARG A 1149 -6.55 35.85 14.53
C ARG A 1149 -7.80 35.87 15.40
N LEU A 1150 -8.17 34.74 16.01
CA LEU A 1150 -9.35 34.64 16.89
C LEU A 1150 -9.17 35.42 18.19
N LEU A 1151 -7.96 35.43 18.76
CA LEU A 1151 -7.65 36.20 19.97
C LEU A 1151 -7.87 37.70 19.75
N GLN A 1152 -7.49 38.20 18.58
CA GLN A 1152 -7.75 39.58 18.17
C GLN A 1152 -9.23 39.81 17.86
N HIS A 1153 -9.87 38.90 17.13
CA HIS A 1153 -11.27 39.02 16.72
C HIS A 1153 -12.23 39.04 17.91
N ILE A 1154 -12.07 38.13 18.88
CA ILE A 1154 -12.92 38.01 20.08
C ILE A 1154 -12.78 39.22 21.00
N ARG A 1155 -11.63 39.89 21.00
CA ARG A 1155 -11.45 41.16 21.73
C ARG A 1155 -12.37 42.25 21.18
N ASP A 1156 -12.55 42.29 19.86
CA ASP A 1156 -13.22 43.39 19.16
C ASP A 1156 -14.69 43.07 18.78
N HIS A 1157 -15.07 41.79 18.77
CA HIS A 1157 -16.38 41.32 18.30
C HIS A 1157 -17.03 40.33 19.27
N GLU A 1158 -18.37 40.20 19.20
CA GLU A 1158 -19.18 39.27 19.99
C GLU A 1158 -19.59 37.99 19.22
N PHE A 1159 -18.93 37.71 18.10
CA PHE A 1159 -19.15 36.49 17.31
C PHE A 1159 -17.81 35.93 16.82
N VAL A 1160 -17.83 34.68 16.35
CA VAL A 1160 -16.67 34.01 15.74
C VAL A 1160 -17.11 33.18 14.55
N ASP A 1161 -16.31 33.14 13.49
CA ASP A 1161 -16.53 32.27 12.32
C ASP A 1161 -15.28 31.42 12.05
N ILE A 1162 -15.14 30.32 12.80
CA ILE A 1162 -13.98 29.43 12.70
C ILE A 1162 -13.96 28.70 11.36
N LEU A 1163 -15.14 28.30 10.85
CA LEU A 1163 -15.26 27.64 9.55
C LEU A 1163 -14.82 28.56 8.42
N GLY A 1164 -15.30 29.80 8.42
CA GLY A 1164 -14.90 30.83 7.45
C GLY A 1164 -13.43 31.18 7.52
N LEU A 1165 -12.87 31.26 8.73
CA LEU A 1165 -11.45 31.51 8.96
C LEU A 1165 -10.56 30.41 8.36
N VAL A 1166 -10.84 29.14 8.64
CA VAL A 1166 -10.03 28.03 8.13
C VAL A 1166 -10.24 27.83 6.63
N SER A 1167 -11.47 28.04 6.15
CA SER A 1167 -11.81 28.09 4.72
C SER A 1167 -10.98 29.13 3.96
N GLU A 1168 -10.86 30.34 4.50
CA GLU A 1168 -10.00 31.38 3.94
C GLU A 1168 -8.53 30.94 3.92
N MET A 1169 -7.98 30.47 5.04
CA MET A 1169 -6.58 30.03 5.07
C MET A 1169 -6.29 28.91 4.05
N ARG A 1170 -7.21 27.95 3.88
CA ARG A 1170 -7.08 26.86 2.90
C ARG A 1170 -7.13 27.33 1.45
N SER A 1171 -7.72 28.49 1.18
CA SER A 1171 -7.67 29.12 -0.14
C SER A 1171 -6.30 29.73 -0.46
N TYR A 1172 -5.49 30.06 0.54
CA TYR A 1172 -4.14 30.62 0.36
C TYR A 1172 -3.01 29.60 0.48
N ARG A 1173 -3.18 28.55 1.29
CA ARG A 1173 -2.25 27.41 1.36
C ARG A 1173 -3.02 26.13 1.65
N MET A 1174 -2.72 25.06 0.93
CA MET A 1174 -3.43 23.79 1.09
C MET A 1174 -3.33 23.25 2.52
N SER A 1175 -4.39 22.55 2.95
CA SER A 1175 -4.41 21.78 4.21
C SER A 1175 -4.13 22.56 5.50
N MET A 1176 -4.24 23.90 5.50
CA MET A 1176 -4.16 24.72 6.72
C MET A 1176 -5.16 24.20 7.75
N VAL A 1177 -4.67 23.94 8.99
CA VAL A 1177 -5.34 23.10 10.01
C VAL A 1177 -5.55 21.69 9.45
N GLN A 1178 -4.60 20.80 9.71
CA GLN A 1178 -4.43 19.58 8.93
C GLN A 1178 -5.35 18.44 9.38
N THR A 1179 -5.67 18.36 10.67
CA THR A 1179 -6.49 17.29 11.26
C THR A 1179 -7.77 17.83 11.88
N GLU A 1180 -8.78 16.97 11.97
CA GLU A 1180 -10.05 17.28 12.64
C GLU A 1180 -9.81 17.60 14.12
N GLU A 1181 -8.93 16.87 14.79
CA GLU A 1181 -8.54 17.15 16.17
C GLU A 1181 -8.02 18.59 16.35
N GLN A 1182 -7.19 19.09 15.43
CA GLN A 1182 -6.71 20.48 15.44
C GLN A 1182 -7.86 21.48 15.24
N TYR A 1183 -8.84 21.14 14.40
CA TYR A 1183 -10.01 21.98 14.18
C TYR A 1183 -10.91 22.04 15.43
N ILE A 1184 -11.13 20.90 16.10
CA ILE A 1184 -11.84 20.82 17.39
C ILE A 1184 -11.07 21.59 18.47
N PHE A 1185 -9.74 21.47 18.51
CA PHE A 1185 -8.90 22.18 19.47
C PHE A 1185 -8.98 23.70 19.35
N ILE A 1186 -9.10 24.24 18.14
CA ILE A 1186 -9.36 25.68 17.94
C ILE A 1186 -10.66 26.09 18.63
N HIS A 1187 -11.72 25.28 18.52
CA HIS A 1187 -12.99 25.55 19.19
C HIS A 1187 -12.85 25.51 20.72
N GLN A 1188 -12.12 24.53 21.25
CA GLN A 1188 -11.83 24.45 22.69
C GLN A 1188 -11.07 25.68 23.19
N CYS A 1189 -10.08 26.14 22.43
CA CYS A 1189 -9.34 27.36 22.76
C CYS A 1189 -10.24 28.61 22.73
N VAL A 1190 -11.15 28.72 21.76
CA VAL A 1190 -12.12 29.82 21.70
C VAL A 1190 -13.07 29.79 22.90
N GLN A 1191 -13.49 28.62 23.34
CA GLN A 1191 -14.29 28.48 24.55
C GLN A 1191 -13.54 29.00 25.79
N LEU A 1192 -12.24 28.72 25.91
CA LEU A 1192 -11.38 29.26 26.96
C LEU A 1192 -11.20 30.79 26.85
N MET A 1193 -10.94 31.32 25.64
CA MET A 1193 -10.87 32.76 25.38
C MET A 1193 -12.16 33.47 25.80
N TRP A 1194 -13.31 32.88 25.47
CA TRP A 1194 -14.61 33.42 25.84
C TRP A 1194 -14.84 33.41 27.34
N THR A 1195 -14.48 32.31 28.02
CA THR A 1195 -14.55 32.22 29.49
C THR A 1195 -13.71 33.32 30.16
N LYS A 1196 -12.51 33.60 29.63
CA LYS A 1196 -11.66 34.71 30.10
C LYS A 1196 -12.28 36.08 29.83
N LYS A 1197 -12.89 36.29 28.66
CA LYS A 1197 -13.57 37.56 28.34
C LYS A 1197 -14.79 37.78 29.26
N LYS A 1198 -15.57 36.74 29.56
CA LYS A 1198 -16.64 36.77 30.57
C LYS A 1198 -16.12 37.17 31.95
N GLN A 1199 -14.96 36.65 32.37
CA GLN A 1199 -14.34 37.05 33.64
C GLN A 1199 -13.88 38.51 33.63
N GLN A 1200 -13.40 39.04 32.50
CA GLN A 1200 -13.05 40.45 32.35
C GLN A 1200 -14.28 41.37 32.44
N PHE A 1201 -15.45 40.96 31.93
CA PHE A 1201 -16.69 41.73 32.10
C PHE A 1201 -17.15 41.88 33.56
N CYS A 1202 -16.71 40.98 34.45
CA CYS A 1202 -16.97 41.11 35.90
C CYS A 1202 -16.07 42.15 36.58
N ILE A 1203 -15.05 42.67 35.90
CA ILE A 1203 -14.13 43.72 36.39
C ILE A 1203 -14.58 45.05 35.77
N SER A 1204 -15.37 45.85 36.50
CA SER A 1204 -15.88 47.12 36.00
C SER A 1204 -14.81 48.23 36.05
N ASP A 1205 -14.05 48.41 34.98
CA ASP A 1205 -13.06 49.50 34.89
C ASP A 1205 -13.62 50.80 34.27
N VAL A 1206 -14.93 50.89 34.02
CA VAL A 1206 -15.55 52.14 33.55
C VAL A 1206 -15.84 53.07 34.73
N ILE A 1207 -14.80 53.78 35.19
CA ILE A 1207 -14.94 54.95 36.05
C ILE A 1207 -15.66 56.04 35.23
N TYR A 1208 -16.92 56.33 35.59
CA TYR A 1208 -17.68 57.45 35.01
C TYR A 1208 -17.03 58.78 35.42
N GLU A 1209 -16.32 59.42 34.48
CA GLU A 1209 -15.98 60.84 34.60
C GLU A 1209 -17.23 61.68 34.28
N ASN A 1210 -17.85 62.23 35.33
CA ASN A 1210 -18.89 63.24 35.22
C ASN A 1210 -18.30 64.52 34.61
N VAL A 1211 -18.62 64.81 33.35
CA VAL A 1211 -18.52 66.18 32.82
C VAL A 1211 -19.92 66.66 32.48
N SER A 1212 -20.42 67.49 33.41
CA SER A 1212 -21.60 68.33 33.30
C SER A 1212 -21.56 69.23 32.07
N LYS A 1213 -22.65 69.27 31.32
CA LYS A 1213 -22.93 70.27 30.28
C LYS A 1213 -23.04 71.68 30.90
N SER A 1214 -22.26 72.61 30.35
CA SER A 1214 -22.65 74.01 30.11
C SER A 1214 -22.89 74.19 28.62
#